data_AF-A0A4V2JI87-F1
#
_entry.id   AF-A0A4V2JI87-F1
#
_cell.length_a   1.000
_cell.length_b   1.000
_cell.length_c   1.000
_cell.angle_alpha   90.00
_cell.angle_beta   90.00
_cell.angle_gamma   90.00
#
_symmetry.space_group_name_H-M   'P 1'
#
loop_
_entity.id
_entity.type
_entity.pdbx_description
1 polymer ?
#
loop_
_entity_poly.entity_id
_entity_poly.type
_entity_poly.pdbx_seq_one_letter_code
_entity_poly.pdbx_strand_id
1 'polypeptide(L)'
;MSEYDARGKPNRALLICVDTYEQLTDLPAVRDNAEELKRVLSATATDLFTGDEIVICRPREPWEAEQALDAVTGQARGLLLVYFSGHGRVGPDGGDLQLMVGASATRQRHKTLSWQDLVLSYLDQARADRIVIVLECCYAGNADEAFHSRRKPMSLLMAAQPNRRIFSGEEEAGGTLFTGAVVRVLEHGIPGKPFVTFEDLVRTLRERLAPERTPMGDVWEPRSAKQNTDDDVILSFATPEVRPSTPLRVRLRRWWKLRPHRRLRVLLVLLAVLAPLAASLAVLHARSAPPDCPPALELRLLTAPEAEPTLRRAAFAYEMSALNTRPLDGEDDLPDGCRRTQLTVYSAAKDQVGQGFAAADRWQGEAHGGAADTSAAKGTDPLRRPGPQPDLWIPESTADYLAARRTMPATGSPATLTDTGPVAYSPLVVGIPESAHLDDVEQVGTPWRDLLTGTDGTHGDRYALRLLRPSPVLSGTGLLHTIGLYLADDGSPIGPAGTPEPSVAQSAERRLSAPGSQYAGSTELLCSLRPDTDGADANRRARSAPLVSEKSLADFNLGRATGSCPALGGALTPADRYAAYYPKNVPALDHPLIRVGWQGAADAAPRRAAVDRFGRWLRDPAGGQRTLVAEGYRGVPDEDGAMPRPGAGSPLLSSRADADLDAPVVPFTAGGDQVARVLAGYDKAQKASQVLILLDTSTSMADGGRLPAAIAAAGRVLEMVGVHHTYGLWTFPDPAHPDAPDAVRRAVPLGSADPAPGKAELDRIAKGALVGHGAAMEEALTVAVGELKRSDVANKAVVLIIDQDDGAPRRAADVERSLVALLKKAPAVPVLTLVLGRATCDAFVFKGLADASRGRCVPAGPAAPDLLAGLVASVGSVGGAAGTPAAEGGR
;
A
#
# COMPACT_ATOMS: atom_id res chain seq x y z
N MET A 1 0.23 -18.38 29.50
CA MET A 1 0.20 -19.05 28.17
C MET A 1 0.06 -20.54 28.39
N SER A 2 -0.78 -21.20 27.59
CA SER A 2 -1.00 -22.65 27.71
C SER A 2 -0.16 -23.40 26.67
N GLU A 3 0.46 -24.50 27.06
CA GLU A 3 1.32 -25.27 26.14
C GLU A 3 0.47 -26.27 25.34
N TYR A 4 0.63 -26.29 24.02
CA TYR A 4 -0.08 -27.23 23.16
C TYR A 4 0.75 -28.48 22.88
N ASP A 5 0.35 -29.62 23.46
CA ASP A 5 0.90 -30.95 23.16
C ASP A 5 0.14 -31.60 22.00
N ALA A 6 0.81 -31.74 20.85
CA ALA A 6 0.25 -32.34 19.65
C ALA A 6 0.25 -33.88 19.66
N ARG A 7 0.81 -34.54 20.68
CA ARG A 7 0.94 -36.00 20.70
C ARG A 7 -0.43 -36.68 20.73
N GLY A 8 -0.55 -37.74 19.95
CA GLY A 8 -1.77 -38.55 19.84
C GLY A 8 -2.76 -38.11 18.78
N LYS A 9 -2.59 -36.92 18.19
CA LYS A 9 -3.37 -36.46 17.04
C LYS A 9 -2.67 -36.78 15.71
N PRO A 10 -3.38 -36.79 14.57
CA PRO A 10 -2.75 -36.85 13.24
C PRO A 10 -1.95 -35.57 12.97
N ASN A 11 -0.63 -35.67 13.04
CA ASN A 11 0.28 -34.55 12.77
C ASN A 11 0.82 -34.65 11.33
N ARG A 12 1.21 -33.52 10.74
CA ARG A 12 1.90 -33.46 9.45
C ARG A 12 3.02 -32.44 9.47
N ALA A 13 4.13 -32.75 8.85
CA ALA A 13 5.18 -31.81 8.52
C ALA A 13 5.40 -31.79 7.00
N LEU A 14 5.47 -30.60 6.42
CA LEU A 14 5.84 -30.37 5.03
C LEU A 14 7.13 -29.56 5.01
N LEU A 15 8.20 -30.15 4.49
CA LEU A 15 9.51 -29.54 4.33
C LEU A 15 9.70 -29.20 2.86
N ILE A 16 9.47 -27.94 2.49
CA ILE A 16 9.67 -27.42 1.13
C ILE A 16 11.10 -26.89 1.06
N CYS A 17 12.00 -27.63 0.42
CA CYS A 17 13.41 -27.27 0.34
C CYS A 17 13.84 -27.28 -1.13
N VAL A 18 14.24 -26.12 -1.64
CA VAL A 18 14.61 -25.96 -3.05
C VAL A 18 16.10 -25.66 -3.11
N ASP A 19 16.89 -26.68 -3.46
CA ASP A 19 18.35 -26.62 -3.52
C ASP A 19 18.90 -26.42 -4.93
N THR A 20 18.14 -26.79 -5.96
CA THR A 20 18.55 -26.69 -7.36
C THR A 20 17.59 -25.80 -8.14
N TYR A 21 18.14 -24.86 -8.91
CA TYR A 21 17.41 -23.89 -9.70
C TYR A 21 17.89 -23.88 -11.15
N GLU A 22 16.97 -23.65 -12.08
CA GLU A 22 17.31 -23.58 -13.51
C GLU A 22 18.01 -22.27 -13.87
N GLN A 23 17.66 -21.17 -13.18
CA GLN A 23 18.09 -19.80 -13.52
C GLN A 23 18.61 -18.99 -12.33
N LEU A 24 18.45 -19.50 -11.10
CA LEU A 24 19.00 -18.89 -9.89
C LEU A 24 20.23 -19.67 -9.46
N THR A 25 21.03 -19.08 -8.59
CA THR A 25 22.15 -19.80 -7.97
C THR A 25 21.61 -20.96 -7.13
N ASP A 26 22.18 -22.15 -7.32
CA ASP A 26 21.90 -23.31 -6.48
C ASP A 26 22.26 -23.05 -5.02
N LEU A 27 21.55 -23.70 -4.11
CA LEU A 27 21.71 -23.56 -2.66
C LEU A 27 22.10 -24.92 -2.06
N PRO A 28 23.35 -25.38 -2.23
CA PRO A 28 23.75 -26.75 -1.90
C PRO A 28 23.52 -27.11 -0.43
N ALA A 29 23.69 -26.19 0.53
CA ALA A 29 23.41 -26.43 1.94
C ALA A 29 21.91 -26.69 2.22
N VAL A 30 21.00 -26.17 1.39
CA VAL A 30 19.54 -26.41 1.52
C VAL A 30 19.19 -27.88 1.25
N ARG A 31 20.01 -28.59 0.48
CA ARG A 31 19.82 -30.03 0.21
C ARG A 31 19.78 -30.83 1.51
N ASP A 32 20.68 -30.51 2.43
CA ASP A 32 20.87 -31.21 3.70
C ASP A 32 19.82 -30.79 4.74
N ASN A 33 19.29 -29.56 4.66
CA ASN A 33 18.27 -29.05 5.59
C ASN A 33 17.07 -29.99 5.72
N ALA A 34 16.54 -30.48 4.60
CA ALA A 34 15.36 -31.35 4.59
C ALA A 34 15.62 -32.69 5.30
N GLU A 35 16.79 -33.29 5.09
CA GLU A 35 17.15 -34.59 5.65
C GLU A 35 17.45 -34.46 7.15
N GLU A 36 18.18 -33.42 7.56
CA GLU A 36 18.46 -33.15 8.97
C GLU A 36 17.20 -32.82 9.77
N LEU A 37 16.32 -31.98 9.22
CA LEU A 37 15.02 -31.70 9.86
C LEU A 37 14.16 -32.95 9.95
N LYS A 38 14.09 -33.77 8.89
CA LYS A 38 13.34 -35.04 8.93
C LYS A 38 13.90 -35.99 9.98
N ARG A 39 15.23 -36.10 10.08
CA ARG A 39 15.93 -36.92 11.09
C ARG A 39 15.54 -36.50 12.49
N VAL A 40 15.64 -35.20 12.80
CA VAL A 40 15.32 -34.69 14.15
C VAL A 40 13.83 -34.74 14.45
N LEU A 41 12.97 -34.29 13.54
CA LEU A 41 11.51 -34.28 13.76
C LEU A 41 10.92 -35.67 13.98
N SER A 42 11.53 -36.71 13.39
CA SER A 42 11.13 -38.11 13.58
C SER A 42 11.91 -38.84 14.69
N ALA A 43 12.87 -38.18 15.33
CA ALA A 43 13.66 -38.76 16.40
C ALA A 43 12.76 -39.09 17.61
N THR A 44 13.09 -40.18 18.30
CA THR A 44 12.44 -40.57 19.55
C THR A 44 12.60 -39.51 20.65
N ALA A 45 13.59 -38.62 20.53
CA ALA A 45 13.77 -37.49 21.43
C ALA A 45 12.69 -36.43 21.25
N THR A 46 12.40 -36.06 20.01
CA THR A 46 11.40 -35.05 19.67
C THR A 46 9.97 -35.53 19.91
N ASP A 47 9.71 -36.83 19.73
CA ASP A 47 8.45 -37.50 20.12
C ASP A 47 7.15 -36.90 19.50
N LEU A 48 7.21 -36.20 18.37
CA LEU A 48 6.04 -35.56 17.73
C LEU A 48 5.58 -36.24 16.44
N PHE A 49 6.47 -36.41 15.45
CA PHE A 49 6.15 -36.93 14.13
C PHE A 49 6.66 -38.37 13.96
N THR A 50 5.98 -39.17 13.15
CA THR A 50 6.56 -40.38 12.57
C THR A 50 7.11 -40.10 11.17
N GLY A 51 8.00 -40.95 10.66
CA GLY A 51 8.61 -40.73 9.33
C GLY A 51 7.60 -40.64 8.17
N ASP A 52 6.43 -41.28 8.27
CA ASP A 52 5.31 -41.19 7.30
C ASP A 52 4.48 -39.91 7.42
N GLU A 53 4.69 -39.12 8.48
CA GLU A 53 4.00 -37.87 8.73
C GLU A 53 4.79 -36.65 8.24
N ILE A 54 6.03 -36.88 7.77
CA ILE A 54 6.94 -35.84 7.25
C ILE A 54 7.07 -36.03 5.73
N VAL A 55 6.69 -35.01 4.98
CA VAL A 55 6.81 -34.95 3.52
C VAL A 55 7.92 -33.97 3.17
N ILE A 56 8.91 -34.42 2.39
CA ILE A 56 9.90 -33.54 1.76
C ILE A 56 9.40 -33.23 0.36
N CYS A 57 9.32 -31.95 0.02
CA CYS A 57 8.92 -31.43 -1.29
C CYS A 57 10.08 -30.58 -1.83
N ARG A 58 10.57 -30.93 -3.02
CA ARG A 58 11.58 -30.17 -3.76
C ARG A 58 10.95 -29.68 -5.07
N PRO A 59 10.03 -28.70 -5.01
CA PRO A 59 9.22 -28.32 -6.16
C PRO A 59 10.10 -27.71 -7.25
N ARG A 60 9.99 -28.24 -8.46
CA ARG A 60 10.47 -27.60 -9.68
C ARG A 60 9.46 -26.55 -10.13
N GLU A 61 8.17 -26.84 -10.05
CA GLU A 61 7.10 -25.93 -10.48
C GLU A 61 6.13 -25.62 -9.32
N PRO A 62 5.43 -24.47 -9.31
CA PRO A 62 4.59 -24.05 -8.18
C PRO A 62 3.48 -25.06 -7.81
N TRP A 63 2.86 -25.67 -8.83
CA TRP A 63 1.76 -26.63 -8.64
C TRP A 63 2.17 -27.87 -7.83
N GLU A 64 3.46 -28.24 -7.82
CA GLU A 64 3.96 -29.37 -7.02
C GLU A 64 3.93 -29.06 -5.52
N ALA A 65 4.25 -27.80 -5.16
CA ALA A 65 4.14 -27.32 -3.79
C ALA A 65 2.67 -27.15 -3.37
N GLU A 66 1.82 -26.66 -4.27
CA GLU A 66 0.37 -26.58 -4.05
C GLU A 66 -0.24 -27.95 -3.77
N GLN A 67 0.09 -28.96 -4.58
CA GLN A 67 -0.37 -30.33 -4.39
C GLN A 67 0.09 -30.89 -3.03
N ALA A 68 1.33 -30.60 -2.63
CA ALA A 68 1.84 -31.00 -1.33
C ALA A 68 1.12 -30.29 -0.17
N LEU A 69 0.86 -28.98 -0.30
CA LEU A 69 0.09 -28.18 0.66
C LEU A 69 -1.34 -28.70 0.81
N ASP A 70 -2.06 -28.93 -0.28
CA ASP A 70 -3.42 -29.49 -0.26
C ASP A 70 -3.46 -30.84 0.47
N ALA A 71 -2.50 -31.72 0.16
CA ALA A 71 -2.42 -33.03 0.78
C ALA A 71 -2.21 -32.96 2.30
N VAL A 72 -1.26 -32.13 2.79
CA VAL A 72 -0.98 -32.05 4.23
C VAL A 72 -2.06 -31.30 5.01
N THR A 73 -2.64 -30.25 4.43
CA THR A 73 -3.71 -29.45 5.05
C THR A 73 -5.01 -30.26 5.21
N GLY A 74 -5.32 -31.13 4.24
CA GLY A 74 -6.44 -32.07 4.31
C GLY A 74 -6.26 -33.22 5.32
N GLN A 75 -5.01 -33.59 5.64
CA GLN A 75 -4.67 -34.74 6.49
C GLN A 75 -4.37 -34.37 7.96
N ALA A 76 -3.81 -33.20 8.21
CA ALA A 76 -3.46 -32.76 9.56
C ALA A 76 -4.70 -32.51 10.42
N ARG A 77 -4.63 -32.89 11.70
CA ARG A 77 -5.68 -32.68 12.70
C ARG A 77 -5.13 -32.17 14.04
N GLY A 78 -3.88 -32.51 14.37
CA GLY A 78 -3.16 -31.94 15.51
C GLY A 78 -2.31 -30.76 15.06
N LEU A 79 -1.00 -31.00 14.92
CA LEU A 79 -0.03 -30.03 14.44
C LEU A 79 0.22 -30.18 12.93
N LEU A 80 0.17 -29.06 12.21
CA LEU A 80 0.74 -28.91 10.88
C LEU A 80 2.00 -28.04 10.98
N LEU A 81 3.17 -28.59 10.65
CA LEU A 81 4.43 -27.85 10.53
C LEU A 81 4.74 -27.63 9.05
N VAL A 82 4.91 -26.39 8.61
CA VAL A 82 5.37 -26.08 7.24
C VAL A 82 6.70 -25.34 7.34
N TYR A 83 7.73 -25.89 6.71
CA TYR A 83 9.06 -25.31 6.66
C TYR A 83 9.41 -25.03 5.20
N PHE A 84 9.83 -23.81 4.90
CA PHE A 84 10.33 -23.41 3.58
C PHE A 84 11.80 -23.01 3.67
N SER A 85 12.62 -23.52 2.76
CA SER A 85 14.02 -23.13 2.57
C SER A 85 14.35 -22.99 1.10
N GLY A 86 14.85 -21.82 0.71
CA GLY A 86 15.17 -21.51 -0.67
C GLY A 86 15.29 -20.00 -0.90
N HIS A 87 15.35 -19.60 -2.17
CA HIS A 87 15.28 -18.20 -2.55
C HIS A 87 13.92 -17.59 -2.22
N GLY A 88 13.95 -16.33 -1.79
CA GLY A 88 12.76 -15.50 -1.59
C GLY A 88 13.00 -14.14 -2.25
N ARG A 89 11.94 -13.56 -2.82
CA ARG A 89 11.95 -12.16 -3.27
C ARG A 89 10.75 -11.42 -2.71
N VAL A 90 10.83 -10.10 -2.74
CA VAL A 90 9.69 -9.22 -2.51
C VAL A 90 9.46 -8.38 -3.76
N GLY A 91 8.21 -8.01 -4.03
CA GLY A 91 7.90 -7.04 -5.07
C GLY A 91 8.56 -5.68 -4.83
N PRO A 92 8.66 -4.81 -5.85
CA PRO A 92 9.20 -3.43 -5.70
C PRO A 92 8.43 -2.56 -4.69
N ASP A 93 7.21 -2.95 -4.35
CA ASP A 93 6.32 -2.35 -3.35
C ASP A 93 6.61 -2.82 -1.91
N GLY A 94 7.51 -3.79 -1.73
CA GLY A 94 7.86 -4.32 -0.41
C GLY A 94 6.79 -5.25 0.21
N GLY A 95 5.67 -5.49 -0.48
CA GLY A 95 4.44 -6.03 0.12
C GLY A 95 4.37 -7.55 0.20
N ASP A 96 4.36 -8.25 -0.94
CA ASP A 96 4.18 -9.73 -0.94
C ASP A 96 5.49 -10.50 -1.09
N LEU A 97 5.72 -11.43 -0.17
CA LEU A 97 6.83 -12.37 -0.20
C LEU A 97 6.55 -13.48 -1.22
N GLN A 98 7.46 -13.68 -2.16
CA GLN A 98 7.38 -14.70 -3.19
C GLN A 98 8.44 -15.77 -2.93
N LEU A 99 7.98 -16.99 -2.66
CA LEU A 99 8.84 -18.15 -2.42
C LEU A 99 9.20 -18.80 -3.76
N MET A 100 10.49 -19.02 -4.01
CA MET A 100 11.00 -19.54 -5.28
C MET A 100 11.03 -21.07 -5.30
N VAL A 101 10.65 -21.65 -6.44
CA VAL A 101 10.74 -23.07 -6.80
C VAL A 101 11.84 -23.28 -7.87
N GLY A 102 12.17 -24.52 -8.23
CA GLY A 102 13.34 -24.81 -9.08
C GLY A 102 13.32 -24.12 -10.46
N ALA A 103 12.15 -23.98 -11.09
CA ALA A 103 11.97 -23.29 -12.36
C ALA A 103 11.78 -21.77 -12.21
N SER A 104 11.84 -21.23 -10.98
CA SER A 104 11.76 -19.79 -10.74
C SER A 104 12.91 -19.05 -11.39
N ALA A 105 12.60 -17.84 -11.87
CA ALA A 105 13.54 -16.90 -12.44
C ALA A 105 13.37 -15.54 -11.78
N THR A 106 14.46 -14.77 -11.67
CA THR A 106 14.46 -13.42 -11.07
C THR A 106 13.36 -12.50 -11.62
N ARG A 107 12.96 -12.68 -12.89
CA ARG A 107 12.01 -11.82 -13.61
C ARG A 107 10.58 -12.39 -13.80
N GLN A 108 10.33 -13.68 -13.56
CA GLN A 108 9.00 -14.30 -13.82
C GLN A 108 8.15 -14.46 -12.56
N ARG A 109 6.98 -13.79 -12.48
CA ARG A 109 6.03 -13.86 -11.33
C ARG A 109 5.14 -15.10 -11.28
N HIS A 110 4.88 -15.74 -12.42
CA HIS A 110 3.98 -16.90 -12.51
C HIS A 110 4.65 -18.23 -12.14
N LYS A 111 5.95 -18.22 -11.83
CA LYS A 111 6.73 -19.38 -11.39
C LYS A 111 7.19 -19.26 -9.94
N THR A 112 6.41 -18.61 -9.09
CA THR A 112 6.69 -18.46 -7.66
C THR A 112 5.44 -18.76 -6.84
N LEU A 113 5.61 -19.05 -5.56
CA LEU A 113 4.51 -19.21 -4.63
C LEU A 113 4.32 -17.90 -3.87
N SER A 114 3.19 -17.23 -4.08
CA SER A 114 2.82 -16.06 -3.27
C SER A 114 2.57 -16.50 -1.83
N TRP A 115 3.25 -15.87 -0.88
CA TRP A 115 3.02 -16.08 0.53
C TRP A 115 1.59 -15.69 0.90
N GLN A 116 1.18 -14.47 0.53
CA GLN A 116 -0.10 -13.89 0.91
C GLN A 116 -1.29 -14.60 0.26
N ASP A 117 -1.24 -14.81 -1.06
CA ASP A 117 -2.41 -15.23 -1.84
C ASP A 117 -2.54 -16.75 -1.95
N LEU A 118 -1.42 -17.46 -1.99
CA LEU A 118 -1.39 -18.91 -2.21
C LEU A 118 -1.10 -19.68 -0.91
N VAL A 119 0.06 -19.46 -0.28
CA VAL A 119 0.46 -20.29 0.87
C VAL A 119 -0.51 -20.09 2.04
N LEU A 120 -0.79 -18.84 2.43
CA LEU A 120 -1.71 -18.56 3.52
C LEU A 120 -3.15 -19.03 3.24
N SER A 121 -3.59 -19.08 1.97
CA SER A 121 -4.96 -19.52 1.65
C SER A 121 -5.14 -21.04 1.83
N TYR A 122 -4.12 -21.85 1.52
CA TYR A 122 -4.11 -23.28 1.86
C TYR A 122 -4.07 -23.49 3.38
N LEU A 123 -3.25 -22.73 4.09
CA LEU A 123 -3.11 -22.87 5.55
C LEU A 123 -4.40 -22.46 6.29
N ASP A 124 -5.11 -21.43 5.83
CA ASP A 124 -6.41 -21.03 6.42
C ASP A 124 -7.49 -22.12 6.27
N GLN A 125 -7.36 -22.98 5.27
CA GLN A 125 -8.27 -24.11 5.03
C GLN A 125 -7.86 -25.39 5.78
N ALA A 126 -6.70 -25.41 6.42
CA ALA A 126 -6.18 -26.59 7.10
C ALA A 126 -7.09 -27.05 8.24
N ARG A 127 -7.19 -28.37 8.39
CA ARG A 127 -7.97 -29.01 9.47
C ARG A 127 -7.15 -29.24 10.75
N ALA A 128 -5.92 -28.73 10.81
CA ALA A 128 -5.06 -28.82 11.97
C ALA A 128 -5.58 -27.92 13.11
N ASP A 129 -5.37 -28.35 14.35
CA ASP A 129 -5.65 -27.53 15.53
C ASP A 129 -4.64 -26.39 15.66
N ARG A 130 -3.36 -26.63 15.36
CA ARG A 130 -2.30 -25.62 15.40
C ARG A 130 -1.42 -25.73 14.17
N ILE A 131 -0.98 -24.59 13.65
CA ILE A 131 -0.10 -24.50 12.49
C ILE A 131 1.17 -23.77 12.92
N VAL A 132 2.33 -24.35 12.62
CA VAL A 132 3.63 -23.70 12.81
C VAL A 132 4.29 -23.56 11.44
N ILE A 133 4.71 -22.35 11.10
CA ILE A 133 5.39 -22.04 9.85
C ILE A 133 6.80 -21.54 10.17
N VAL A 134 7.78 -22.03 9.42
CA VAL A 134 9.16 -21.57 9.47
C VAL A 134 9.61 -21.20 8.06
N LEU A 135 9.95 -19.92 7.86
CA LEU A 135 10.40 -19.39 6.57
C LEU A 135 11.89 -19.07 6.65
N GLU A 136 12.70 -19.85 5.95
CA GLU A 136 14.14 -19.62 5.78
C GLU A 136 14.44 -19.19 4.34
N CYS A 137 14.28 -17.90 4.07
CA CYS A 137 14.62 -17.30 2.79
C CYS A 137 14.99 -15.82 2.96
N CYS A 138 15.60 -15.23 1.93
CA CYS A 138 15.75 -13.78 1.88
C CYS A 138 14.38 -13.12 2.02
N TYR A 139 14.33 -12.03 2.78
CA TYR A 139 13.13 -11.22 3.02
C TYR A 139 11.99 -11.95 3.74
N ALA A 140 12.27 -13.07 4.41
CA ALA A 140 11.25 -13.81 5.16
C ALA A 140 10.46 -12.92 6.14
N GLY A 141 11.08 -11.87 6.70
CA GLY A 141 10.40 -10.93 7.59
C GLY A 141 9.23 -10.14 6.96
N ASN A 142 9.18 -10.01 5.63
CA ASN A 142 8.04 -9.37 4.94
C ASN A 142 6.77 -10.22 5.00
N ALA A 143 6.87 -11.50 5.40
CA ALA A 143 5.72 -12.36 5.60
C ALA A 143 4.78 -11.87 6.73
N ASP A 144 5.30 -11.09 7.67
CA ASP A 144 4.61 -10.65 8.90
C ASP A 144 3.35 -9.83 8.60
N GLU A 145 3.42 -8.91 7.64
CA GLU A 145 2.31 -8.01 7.31
C GLU A 145 1.07 -8.77 6.83
N ALA A 146 1.25 -9.69 5.87
CA ALA A 146 0.16 -10.51 5.34
C ALA A 146 -0.32 -11.60 6.31
N PHE A 147 0.51 -11.99 7.28
CA PHE A 147 0.23 -13.11 8.20
C PHE A 147 -1.05 -12.88 9.00
N HIS A 148 -1.34 -11.64 9.41
CA HIS A 148 -2.50 -11.32 10.26
C HIS A 148 -3.88 -11.35 9.57
N SER A 149 -3.95 -11.70 8.29
CA SER A 149 -5.18 -11.65 7.46
C SER A 149 -6.10 -12.89 7.50
N ARG A 150 -5.76 -13.92 8.29
CA ARG A 150 -6.37 -15.27 8.29
C ARG A 150 -7.04 -15.61 9.63
N ARG A 151 -7.78 -16.72 9.68
CA ARG A 151 -8.63 -17.10 10.83
C ARG A 151 -8.06 -18.24 11.67
N LYS A 152 -7.14 -19.03 11.14
CA LYS A 152 -6.58 -20.19 11.87
C LYS A 152 -5.57 -19.78 12.95
N PRO A 153 -5.45 -20.56 14.03
CA PRO A 153 -4.39 -20.41 15.03
C PRO A 153 -3.03 -20.82 14.46
N MET A 154 -2.15 -19.83 14.21
CA MET A 154 -0.86 -20.03 13.57
C MET A 154 0.28 -19.38 14.35
N SER A 155 1.48 -19.96 14.25
CA SER A 155 2.74 -19.36 14.72
C SER A 155 3.75 -19.35 13.58
N LEU A 156 4.37 -18.20 13.32
CA LEU A 156 5.27 -17.96 12.20
C LEU A 156 6.65 -17.58 12.73
N LEU A 157 7.69 -18.31 12.33
CA LEU A 157 9.10 -17.99 12.54
C LEU A 157 9.73 -17.63 11.21
N MET A 158 10.35 -16.46 11.15
CA MET A 158 11.01 -15.91 9.97
C MET A 158 12.50 -15.83 10.24
N ALA A 159 13.31 -16.44 9.37
CA ALA A 159 14.75 -16.48 9.55
C ALA A 159 15.41 -15.10 9.43
N ALA A 160 14.75 -14.13 8.78
CA ALA A 160 15.28 -12.79 8.52
C ALA A 160 14.35 -11.69 9.01
N GLN A 161 14.90 -10.50 9.27
CA GLN A 161 14.11 -9.27 9.41
C GLN A 161 13.46 -8.86 8.08
N PRO A 162 12.41 -8.01 8.10
CA PRO A 162 11.86 -7.44 6.87
C PRO A 162 12.95 -6.73 6.07
N ASN A 163 12.92 -6.89 4.75
CA ASN A 163 13.85 -6.29 3.80
C ASN A 163 15.33 -6.68 4.01
N ARG A 164 15.61 -7.78 4.71
CA ARG A 164 16.97 -8.33 4.89
C ARG A 164 17.19 -9.63 4.14
N ARG A 165 18.37 -9.75 3.55
CA ARG A 165 18.86 -10.99 2.93
C ARG A 165 19.49 -11.88 4.00
N ILE A 166 19.50 -13.18 3.76
CA ILE A 166 20.27 -14.18 4.52
C ILE A 166 21.26 -14.86 3.58
N PHE A 167 22.19 -15.63 4.11
CA PHE A 167 23.25 -16.27 3.32
C PHE A 167 22.71 -17.24 2.25
N SER A 168 23.48 -17.37 1.17
CA SER A 168 23.12 -18.09 -0.06
C SER A 168 23.29 -19.61 0.01
N GLY A 169 23.33 -20.24 1.19
CA GLY A 169 23.39 -21.70 1.27
C GLY A 169 24.71 -22.31 0.77
N GLU A 170 25.80 -21.54 0.78
CA GLU A 170 27.15 -21.96 0.36
C GLU A 170 28.00 -22.52 1.53
N GLU A 171 27.40 -22.67 2.72
CA GLU A 171 28.07 -23.16 3.92
C GLU A 171 28.51 -24.64 3.82
N GLU A 172 29.46 -25.05 4.66
CA GLU A 172 30.00 -26.41 4.69
C GLU A 172 28.92 -27.48 4.97
N ALA A 173 29.22 -28.74 4.62
CA ALA A 173 28.27 -29.88 4.68
C ALA A 173 27.56 -30.01 6.05
N GLY A 174 26.24 -30.25 6.03
CA GLY A 174 25.42 -30.41 7.25
C GLY A 174 24.24 -29.42 7.40
N GLY A 175 23.91 -28.65 6.36
CA GLY A 175 22.79 -27.72 6.35
C GLY A 175 23.19 -26.27 6.63
N THR A 176 22.26 -25.34 6.41
CA THR A 176 22.47 -23.90 6.61
C THR A 176 22.68 -23.54 8.08
N LEU A 177 23.31 -22.40 8.38
CA LEU A 177 23.55 -21.95 9.76
C LEU A 177 22.26 -21.85 10.59
N PHE A 178 21.19 -21.33 9.99
CA PHE A 178 19.88 -21.22 10.65
C PHE A 178 19.28 -22.60 10.93
N THR A 179 19.23 -23.50 9.94
CA THR A 179 18.67 -24.84 10.14
C THR A 179 19.51 -25.68 11.09
N GLY A 180 20.84 -25.60 11.02
CA GLY A 180 21.72 -26.24 11.99
C GLY A 180 21.46 -25.77 13.42
N ALA A 181 21.13 -24.49 13.63
CA ALA A 181 20.71 -23.99 14.93
C ALA A 181 19.34 -24.56 15.37
N VAL A 182 18.35 -24.61 14.47
CA VAL A 182 17.03 -25.23 14.74
C VAL A 182 17.19 -26.70 15.13
N VAL A 183 17.90 -27.46 14.30
CA VAL A 183 18.20 -28.89 14.50
C VAL A 183 18.84 -29.13 15.86
N ARG A 184 19.87 -28.35 16.22
CA ARG A 184 20.53 -28.48 17.52
C ARG A 184 19.59 -28.25 18.70
N VAL A 185 18.71 -27.26 18.63
CA VAL A 185 17.73 -26.96 19.70
C VAL A 185 16.71 -28.08 19.82
N LEU A 186 16.15 -28.56 18.69
CA LEU A 186 15.15 -29.62 18.68
C LEU A 186 15.72 -30.99 19.07
N GLU A 187 17.01 -31.23 18.83
CA GLU A 187 17.69 -32.50 19.13
C GLU A 187 18.14 -32.61 20.59
N HIS A 188 18.72 -31.55 21.14
CA HIS A 188 19.32 -31.56 22.48
C HIS A 188 18.39 -30.99 23.56
N GLY A 189 17.39 -30.21 23.17
CA GLY A 189 16.56 -29.46 24.11
C GLY A 189 17.27 -28.23 24.69
N ILE A 190 16.62 -27.60 25.66
CA ILE A 190 17.14 -26.42 26.38
C ILE A 190 17.36 -26.80 27.85
N PRO A 191 18.54 -26.54 28.44
CA PRO A 191 18.80 -26.78 29.86
C PRO A 191 17.75 -26.16 30.76
N GLY A 192 17.29 -26.89 31.78
CA GLY A 192 16.25 -26.44 32.70
C GLY A 192 14.83 -26.46 32.13
N LYS A 193 14.61 -26.96 30.91
CA LYS A 193 13.27 -27.10 30.31
C LYS A 193 12.93 -28.55 29.98
N PRO A 194 11.70 -29.02 30.28
CA PRO A 194 11.27 -30.40 30.01
C PRO A 194 10.96 -30.70 28.54
N PHE A 195 10.80 -29.66 27.72
CA PHE A 195 10.56 -29.70 26.27
C PHE A 195 10.90 -28.34 25.65
N VAL A 196 10.94 -28.27 24.33
CA VAL A 196 11.13 -27.06 23.54
C VAL A 196 9.79 -26.64 22.95
N THR A 197 9.36 -25.42 23.25
CA THR A 197 8.20 -24.79 22.63
C THR A 197 8.59 -23.91 21.43
N PHE A 198 7.60 -23.36 20.72
CA PHE A 198 7.83 -22.41 19.64
C PHE A 198 8.53 -21.14 20.14
N GLU A 199 8.09 -20.55 21.25
CA GLU A 199 8.75 -19.35 21.78
C GLU A 199 10.16 -19.63 22.31
N ASP A 200 10.38 -20.82 22.87
CA ASP A 200 11.72 -21.27 23.24
C ASP A 200 12.66 -21.37 22.05
N LEU A 201 12.19 -21.96 20.96
CA LEU A 201 12.94 -22.03 19.72
C LEU A 201 13.27 -20.62 19.22
N VAL A 202 12.29 -19.72 19.15
CA VAL A 202 12.48 -18.32 18.74
C VAL A 202 13.55 -17.63 19.59
N ARG A 203 13.43 -17.70 20.92
CA ARG A 203 14.34 -17.05 21.86
C ARG A 203 15.76 -17.59 21.72
N THR A 204 15.94 -18.90 21.71
CA THR A 204 17.27 -19.52 21.60
C THR A 204 17.90 -19.26 20.23
N LEU A 205 17.12 -19.18 19.15
CA LEU A 205 17.64 -18.81 17.83
C LEU A 205 18.12 -17.36 17.80
N ARG A 206 17.39 -16.41 18.40
CA ARG A 206 17.85 -15.01 18.52
C ARG A 206 19.15 -14.92 19.30
N GLU A 207 19.26 -15.62 20.43
CA GLU A 207 20.48 -15.66 21.23
C GLU A 207 21.67 -16.23 20.44
N ARG A 208 21.46 -17.32 19.68
CA ARG A 208 22.52 -17.99 18.92
C ARG A 208 22.96 -17.24 17.66
N LEU A 209 22.05 -16.50 17.02
CA LEU A 209 22.33 -15.79 15.77
C LEU A 209 22.72 -14.32 15.98
N ALA A 210 22.51 -13.75 17.17
CA ALA A 210 22.93 -12.38 17.50
C ALA A 210 24.42 -12.05 17.24
N PRO A 211 25.38 -12.98 17.42
CA PRO A 211 26.78 -12.74 17.04
C PRO A 211 27.00 -12.63 15.53
N GLU A 212 26.12 -13.24 14.73
CA GLU A 212 26.23 -13.28 13.28
C GLU A 212 25.75 -11.99 12.62
N ARG A 213 26.13 -11.80 11.35
CA ARG A 213 25.71 -10.67 10.53
C ARG A 213 25.02 -11.17 9.27
N THR A 214 24.00 -10.45 8.82
CA THR A 214 23.40 -10.70 7.51
C THR A 214 24.36 -10.29 6.39
N PRO A 215 24.19 -10.74 5.14
CA PRO A 215 24.93 -10.24 3.98
C PRO A 215 24.87 -8.72 3.76
N MET A 216 23.95 -8.03 4.46
CA MET A 216 23.78 -6.58 4.41
C MET A 216 24.49 -5.84 5.56
N GLY A 217 25.18 -6.57 6.45
CA GLY A 217 25.95 -6.00 7.55
C GLY A 217 25.16 -5.77 8.85
N ASP A 218 23.85 -6.03 8.85
CA ASP A 218 23.01 -5.95 10.05
C ASP A 218 23.22 -7.17 10.97
N VAL A 219 22.89 -7.04 12.26
CA VAL A 219 22.78 -8.17 13.20
C VAL A 219 21.76 -9.18 12.66
N TRP A 220 22.06 -10.48 12.71
CA TRP A 220 21.08 -11.50 12.30
C TRP A 220 20.06 -11.75 13.41
N GLU A 221 18.85 -11.24 13.25
CA GLU A 221 17.77 -11.35 14.24
C GLU A 221 16.51 -12.00 13.65
N PRO A 222 16.25 -13.29 13.91
CA PRO A 222 15.01 -13.95 13.50
C PRO A 222 13.76 -13.27 14.07
N ARG A 223 12.72 -13.16 13.25
CA ARG A 223 11.42 -12.57 13.62
C ARG A 223 10.38 -13.65 13.87
N SER A 224 9.35 -13.31 14.64
CA SER A 224 8.29 -14.25 14.99
C SER A 224 6.95 -13.53 15.13
N ALA A 225 5.88 -14.17 14.68
CA ALA A 225 4.52 -13.69 14.82
C ALA A 225 3.59 -14.83 15.27
N LYS A 226 2.50 -14.47 15.97
CA LYS A 226 1.41 -15.38 16.34
C LYS A 226 0.09 -14.77 15.90
N GLN A 227 -0.85 -15.63 15.53
CA GLN A 227 -2.16 -15.23 15.06
C GLN A 227 -3.22 -16.17 15.61
N ASN A 228 -4.31 -15.60 16.15
CA ASN A 228 -5.47 -16.33 16.67
C ASN A 228 -5.11 -17.46 17.67
N THR A 229 -4.00 -17.32 18.39
CA THR A 229 -3.56 -18.29 19.40
C THR A 229 -2.65 -17.65 20.45
N ASP A 230 -2.95 -17.92 21.72
CA ASP A 230 -2.09 -17.59 22.87
C ASP A 230 -1.33 -18.82 23.38
N ASP A 231 -1.48 -19.95 22.68
CA ASP A 231 -0.80 -21.17 23.05
C ASP A 231 0.66 -21.14 22.59
N ASP A 232 1.51 -21.81 23.34
CA ASP A 232 2.86 -22.09 22.92
C ASP A 232 2.98 -23.55 22.48
N VAL A 233 3.26 -23.76 21.20
CA VAL A 233 3.23 -25.09 20.59
C VAL A 233 4.50 -25.84 20.96
N ILE A 234 4.37 -27.05 21.51
CA ILE A 234 5.53 -27.91 21.79
C ILE A 234 6.08 -28.44 20.46
N LEU A 235 7.37 -28.18 20.20
CA LEU A 235 8.08 -28.57 18.98
C LEU A 235 9.09 -29.71 19.20
N SER A 236 9.48 -29.98 20.44
CA SER A 236 10.31 -31.15 20.77
C SER A 236 10.21 -31.54 22.24
N PHE A 237 10.17 -32.84 22.53
CA PHE A 237 10.35 -33.38 23.89
C PHE A 237 11.81 -33.73 24.21
N ALA A 238 12.76 -33.28 23.39
CA ALA A 238 14.17 -33.36 23.71
C ALA A 238 14.47 -32.46 24.91
N THR A 239 15.17 -33.00 25.88
CA THR A 239 15.58 -32.31 27.08
C THR A 239 16.80 -33.00 27.68
N PRO A 240 17.75 -32.26 28.28
CA PRO A 240 18.77 -32.84 29.13
C PRO A 240 18.23 -33.29 30.50
N GLU A 241 16.99 -32.92 30.83
CA GLU A 241 16.29 -33.28 32.06
C GLU A 241 15.54 -34.63 31.96
N VAL A 242 14.77 -34.97 32.99
CA VAL A 242 13.89 -36.15 32.97
C VAL A 242 12.76 -35.94 31.97
N ARG A 243 12.76 -36.73 30.89
CA ARG A 243 11.78 -36.63 29.81
C ARG A 243 10.34 -36.94 30.30
N PRO A 244 9.34 -36.09 29.95
CA PRO A 244 7.93 -36.39 30.21
C PRO A 244 7.47 -37.70 29.54
N SER A 245 6.69 -38.52 30.24
CA SER A 245 6.23 -39.81 29.72
C SER A 245 5.30 -39.63 28.51
N THR A 246 5.60 -40.29 27.40
CA THR A 246 4.68 -40.39 26.24
C THR A 246 3.41 -41.15 26.64
N PRO A 247 2.19 -40.63 26.39
CA PRO A 247 0.95 -41.32 26.76
C PRO A 247 0.81 -42.69 26.08
N LEU A 248 0.29 -43.70 26.80
CA LEU A 248 0.17 -45.09 26.33
C LEU A 248 -0.59 -45.24 25.00
N ARG A 249 -1.64 -44.42 24.78
CA ARG A 249 -2.43 -44.41 23.52
C ARG A 249 -1.57 -44.01 22.30
N VAL A 250 -0.60 -43.10 22.49
CA VAL A 250 0.32 -42.64 21.44
C VAL A 250 1.34 -43.73 21.10
N ARG A 251 1.87 -44.42 22.11
CA ARG A 251 2.79 -45.57 21.95
C ARG A 251 2.14 -46.70 21.14
N LEU A 252 0.90 -47.05 21.47
CA LEU A 252 0.14 -48.10 20.76
C LEU A 252 -0.14 -47.73 19.29
N ARG A 253 -0.54 -46.48 19.01
CA ARG A 253 -0.80 -46.00 17.65
C ARG A 253 0.45 -46.01 16.76
N ARG A 254 1.61 -45.62 17.29
CA ARG A 254 2.89 -45.68 16.55
C ARG A 254 3.34 -47.13 16.30
N TRP A 255 3.16 -48.03 17.26
CA TRP A 255 3.51 -49.45 17.11
C TRP A 255 2.69 -50.15 16.00
N TRP A 256 1.44 -49.75 15.81
CA TRP A 256 0.57 -50.30 14.75
C TRP A 256 0.93 -49.79 13.35
N LYS A 257 1.45 -48.56 13.21
CA LYS A 257 1.91 -47.99 11.93
C LYS A 257 3.27 -48.51 11.45
N LEU A 258 4.14 -48.95 12.37
CA LEU A 258 5.50 -49.42 12.08
C LEU A 258 5.59 -50.88 11.64
N ARG A 259 4.47 -51.63 11.59
CA ARG A 259 4.45 -53.00 11.04
C ARG A 259 4.29 -52.97 9.52
N PRO A 260 5.15 -53.64 8.75
CA PRO A 260 5.22 -53.43 7.31
C PRO A 260 4.09 -54.17 6.59
N HIS A 261 3.09 -53.44 6.09
CA HIS A 261 2.17 -53.90 5.02
C HIS A 261 2.86 -54.02 3.63
N ARG A 262 4.17 -54.29 3.62
CA ARG A 262 5.07 -54.25 2.45
C ARG A 262 4.80 -55.38 1.45
N ARG A 263 3.99 -56.39 1.78
CA ARG A 263 3.67 -57.50 0.87
C ARG A 263 2.40 -57.29 0.03
N LEU A 264 1.50 -56.39 0.42
CA LEU A 264 0.22 -56.18 -0.29
C LEU A 264 0.30 -55.08 -1.38
N ARG A 265 1.18 -54.08 -1.20
CA ARG A 265 1.35 -52.97 -2.16
C ARG A 265 2.21 -53.32 -3.38
N VAL A 266 3.17 -54.26 -3.25
CA VAL A 266 4.04 -54.66 -4.37
C VAL A 266 3.25 -55.34 -5.49
N LEU A 267 2.17 -56.04 -5.15
CA LEU A 267 1.31 -56.70 -6.14
C LEU A 267 0.44 -55.72 -6.95
N LEU A 268 0.09 -54.55 -6.36
CA LEU A 268 -0.73 -53.53 -7.02
C LEU A 268 0.10 -52.56 -7.87
N VAL A 269 1.35 -52.29 -7.48
CA VAL A 269 2.26 -51.41 -8.25
C VAL A 269 2.71 -52.06 -9.56
N LEU A 270 2.92 -53.38 -9.58
CA LEU A 270 3.30 -54.10 -10.80
C LEU A 270 2.21 -54.05 -11.90
N LEU A 271 0.94 -53.96 -11.51
CA LEU A 271 -0.19 -53.82 -12.44
C LEU A 271 -0.37 -52.39 -12.97
N ALA A 272 0.08 -51.37 -12.23
CA ALA A 272 -0.07 -49.96 -12.59
C ALA A 272 1.09 -49.40 -13.45
N VAL A 273 2.26 -50.04 -13.44
CA VAL A 273 3.46 -49.55 -14.16
C VAL A 273 3.52 -49.98 -15.63
N LEU A 274 2.87 -51.10 -16.00
CA LEU A 274 2.95 -51.63 -17.37
C LEU A 274 2.05 -50.92 -18.38
N ALA A 275 0.98 -50.24 -17.95
CA ALA A 275 0.06 -49.51 -18.82
C ALA A 275 0.58 -48.12 -19.30
N PRO A 276 1.21 -47.26 -18.46
CA PRO A 276 1.65 -45.93 -18.90
C PRO A 276 2.97 -45.90 -19.68
N LEU A 277 3.78 -46.98 -19.64
CA LEU A 277 5.06 -47.02 -20.36
C LEU A 277 4.86 -46.99 -21.90
N ALA A 278 3.77 -47.57 -22.39
CA ALA A 278 3.43 -47.57 -23.82
C ALA A 278 2.93 -46.19 -24.32
N ALA A 279 2.31 -45.38 -23.45
CA ALA A 279 1.85 -44.04 -23.78
C ALA A 279 3.00 -43.00 -23.78
N SER A 280 4.03 -43.25 -22.97
CA SER A 280 5.17 -42.34 -22.78
C SER A 280 6.08 -42.28 -24.01
N LEU A 281 6.22 -43.38 -24.75
CA LEU A 281 7.08 -43.44 -25.94
C LEU A 281 6.53 -42.61 -27.13
N ALA A 282 5.21 -42.43 -27.21
CA ALA A 282 4.57 -41.65 -28.28
C ALA A 282 4.69 -40.12 -28.08
N VAL A 283 4.75 -39.66 -26.82
CA VAL A 283 4.85 -38.23 -26.47
C VAL A 283 6.29 -37.70 -26.60
N LEU A 284 7.28 -38.56 -26.38
CA LEU A 284 8.71 -38.21 -26.48
C LEU A 284 9.19 -37.95 -27.92
N HIS A 285 8.45 -38.38 -28.95
CA HIS A 285 8.77 -38.09 -30.36
C HIS A 285 8.18 -36.78 -30.88
N ALA A 286 7.36 -36.06 -30.09
CA ALA A 286 6.61 -34.89 -30.56
C ALA A 286 6.99 -33.56 -29.88
N ARG A 287 7.99 -33.53 -28.99
CA ARG A 287 8.38 -32.31 -28.27
C ARG A 287 9.76 -31.83 -28.68
N SER A 288 9.80 -30.91 -29.63
CA SER A 288 10.91 -29.97 -29.80
C SER A 288 11.11 -29.23 -28.47
N ALA A 289 12.35 -29.11 -27.98
CA ALA A 289 12.66 -28.30 -26.82
C ALA A 289 12.21 -26.84 -27.07
N PRO A 290 11.55 -26.16 -26.11
CA PRO A 290 11.25 -24.74 -26.26
C PRO A 290 12.56 -23.95 -26.38
N PRO A 291 12.59 -22.87 -27.18
CA PRO A 291 13.78 -22.05 -27.33
C PRO A 291 14.16 -21.37 -26.01
N ASP A 292 15.46 -21.24 -25.74
CA ASP A 292 16.01 -20.52 -24.58
C ASP A 292 15.73 -19.02 -24.72
N CYS A 293 14.61 -18.56 -24.15
CA CYS A 293 14.22 -17.15 -24.19
C CYS A 293 15.05 -16.32 -23.19
N PRO A 294 15.73 -15.24 -23.61
CA PRO A 294 16.34 -14.31 -22.70
C PRO A 294 15.29 -13.49 -21.94
N PRO A 295 15.68 -12.83 -20.83
CA PRO A 295 14.77 -12.03 -20.04
C PRO A 295 14.18 -10.85 -20.84
N ALA A 296 12.87 -10.66 -20.71
CA ALA A 296 12.15 -9.56 -21.34
C ALA A 296 12.66 -8.20 -20.85
N LEU A 297 12.57 -7.19 -21.73
CA LEU A 297 12.89 -5.80 -21.41
C LEU A 297 11.92 -5.26 -20.36
N GLU A 298 12.43 -4.87 -19.20
CA GLU A 298 11.63 -4.26 -18.13
C GLU A 298 11.35 -2.79 -18.42
N LEU A 299 10.09 -2.41 -18.52
CA LEU A 299 9.58 -1.04 -18.59
C LEU A 299 8.96 -0.64 -17.24
N ARG A 300 9.26 0.57 -16.77
CA ARG A 300 8.74 1.15 -15.53
C ARG A 300 7.65 2.16 -15.88
N LEU A 301 6.40 1.82 -15.58
CA LEU A 301 5.23 2.67 -15.78
C LEU A 301 4.89 3.41 -14.48
N LEU A 302 5.07 4.73 -14.51
CA LEU A 302 4.60 5.64 -13.48
C LEU A 302 3.17 6.08 -13.76
N THR A 303 2.32 6.17 -12.75
CA THR A 303 0.95 6.68 -12.86
C THR A 303 0.48 7.36 -11.57
N ALA A 304 -0.70 7.98 -11.59
CA ALA A 304 -1.36 8.43 -10.37
C ALA A 304 -1.94 7.24 -9.57
N PRO A 305 -2.07 7.36 -8.22
CA PRO A 305 -2.60 6.30 -7.36
C PRO A 305 -4.00 5.81 -7.75
N GLU A 306 -4.85 6.69 -8.28
CA GLU A 306 -6.22 6.34 -8.70
C GLU A 306 -6.26 5.38 -9.91
N ALA A 307 -5.32 5.54 -10.85
CA ALA A 307 -5.26 4.74 -12.07
C ALA A 307 -4.38 3.48 -11.94
N GLU A 308 -3.55 3.41 -10.91
CA GLU A 308 -2.55 2.35 -10.68
C GLU A 308 -3.14 0.94 -10.70
N PRO A 309 -4.22 0.60 -9.97
CA PRO A 309 -4.77 -0.75 -9.97
C PRO A 309 -5.27 -1.19 -11.35
N THR A 310 -5.83 -0.24 -12.13
CA THR A 310 -6.33 -0.51 -13.48
C THR A 310 -5.18 -0.70 -14.46
N LEU A 311 -4.18 0.17 -14.42
CA LEU A 311 -3.02 0.09 -15.30
C LEU A 311 -2.12 -1.11 -14.97
N ARG A 312 -2.07 -1.56 -13.71
CA ARG A 312 -1.43 -2.84 -13.33
C ARG A 312 -2.11 -4.03 -13.99
N ARG A 313 -3.45 -4.07 -14.02
CA ARG A 313 -4.20 -5.11 -14.74
C ARG A 313 -3.98 -5.04 -16.25
N ALA A 314 -3.98 -3.84 -16.83
CA ALA A 314 -3.71 -3.64 -18.26
C ALA A 314 -2.29 -4.07 -18.64
N ALA A 315 -1.29 -3.71 -17.84
CA ALA A 315 0.09 -4.17 -17.99
C ALA A 315 0.17 -5.70 -17.96
N PHE A 316 -0.44 -6.35 -16.97
CA PHE A 316 -0.50 -7.81 -16.89
C PHE A 316 -1.18 -8.44 -18.12
N ALA A 317 -2.31 -7.89 -18.57
CA ALA A 317 -3.00 -8.39 -19.76
C ALA A 317 -2.15 -8.25 -21.04
N TYR A 318 -1.40 -7.15 -21.17
CA TYR A 318 -0.46 -6.97 -22.28
C TYR A 318 0.71 -7.94 -22.21
N GLU A 319 1.31 -8.14 -21.03
CA GLU A 319 2.41 -9.08 -20.81
C GLU A 319 2.03 -10.52 -21.23
N MET A 320 0.77 -10.87 -21.03
CA MET A 320 0.19 -12.17 -21.37
C MET A 320 -0.35 -12.24 -22.82
N SER A 321 -0.29 -11.14 -23.58
CA SER A 321 -0.83 -11.09 -24.94
C SER A 321 0.12 -11.72 -25.97
N ALA A 322 -0.45 -12.28 -27.05
CA ALA A 322 0.32 -12.76 -28.20
C ALA A 322 1.09 -11.64 -28.93
N LEU A 323 0.71 -10.37 -28.72
CA LEU A 323 1.45 -9.23 -29.27
C LEU A 323 2.81 -9.06 -28.59
N ASN A 324 2.91 -9.37 -27.29
CA ASN A 324 4.14 -9.29 -26.52
C ASN A 324 5.15 -10.42 -26.83
N THR A 325 4.79 -11.37 -27.68
CA THR A 325 5.71 -12.43 -28.15
C THR A 325 6.25 -12.18 -29.55
N ARG A 326 5.83 -11.11 -30.22
CA ARG A 326 6.28 -10.74 -31.57
C ARG A 326 7.56 -9.87 -31.52
N PRO A 327 8.50 -9.99 -32.47
CA PRO A 327 9.73 -9.20 -32.49
C PRO A 327 9.50 -7.69 -32.41
N LEU A 328 10.29 -6.95 -31.62
CA LEU A 328 10.31 -5.48 -31.62
C LEU A 328 11.17 -4.94 -32.76
N ASP A 329 10.90 -3.71 -33.19
CA ASP A 329 11.73 -3.04 -34.19
C ASP A 329 13.15 -2.85 -33.63
N GLY A 330 14.15 -3.41 -34.32
CA GLY A 330 15.54 -3.43 -33.86
C GLY A 330 15.97 -4.66 -33.05
N GLU A 331 15.13 -5.71 -32.97
CA GLU A 331 15.48 -7.03 -32.44
C GLU A 331 15.57 -8.08 -33.55
N ASP A 332 16.78 -8.45 -33.98
CA ASP A 332 16.98 -9.45 -35.04
C ASP A 332 17.26 -10.88 -34.52
N ASP A 333 17.58 -11.05 -33.23
CA ASP A 333 18.23 -12.28 -32.71
C ASP A 333 17.42 -13.09 -31.68
N LEU A 334 16.14 -12.77 -31.46
CA LEU A 334 15.33 -13.38 -30.41
C LEU A 334 14.34 -14.42 -30.95
N PRO A 335 14.30 -15.65 -30.40
CA PRO A 335 13.40 -16.71 -30.87
C PRO A 335 11.91 -16.32 -30.84
N ASP A 336 11.16 -16.86 -31.79
CA ASP A 336 9.70 -16.70 -31.84
C ASP A 336 9.04 -17.28 -30.59
N GLY A 337 8.02 -16.59 -30.08
CA GLY A 337 7.28 -17.01 -28.87
C GLY A 337 7.86 -16.48 -27.55
N CYS A 338 9.06 -15.89 -27.55
CA CYS A 338 9.63 -15.27 -26.36
C CYS A 338 8.96 -13.93 -26.03
N ARG A 339 8.68 -13.69 -24.73
CA ARG A 339 8.16 -12.40 -24.24
C ARG A 339 9.20 -11.31 -24.46
N ARG A 340 8.78 -10.18 -25.05
CA ARG A 340 9.67 -9.05 -25.35
C ARG A 340 9.72 -8.02 -24.24
N THR A 341 8.60 -7.80 -23.56
CA THR A 341 8.48 -6.75 -22.54
C THR A 341 7.83 -7.24 -21.26
N GLN A 342 8.25 -6.65 -20.14
CA GLN A 342 7.66 -6.78 -18.80
C GLN A 342 7.46 -5.38 -18.24
N LEU A 343 6.36 -5.13 -17.53
CA LEU A 343 5.98 -3.81 -17.03
C LEU A 343 5.87 -3.81 -15.51
N THR A 344 6.68 -2.96 -14.87
CA THR A 344 6.58 -2.65 -13.45
C THR A 344 5.76 -1.38 -13.28
N VAL A 345 4.59 -1.47 -12.66
CA VAL A 345 3.68 -0.34 -12.41
C VAL A 345 3.84 0.16 -10.97
N TYR A 346 4.01 1.47 -10.82
CA TYR A 346 4.08 2.16 -9.53
C TYR A 346 3.40 3.52 -9.64
N SER A 347 3.06 4.10 -8.49
CA SER A 347 2.33 5.37 -8.44
C SER A 347 2.93 6.39 -7.50
N ALA A 348 2.76 7.66 -7.84
CA ALA A 348 3.15 8.78 -7.00
C ALA A 348 2.16 9.94 -7.14
N ALA A 349 2.08 10.80 -6.12
CA ALA A 349 1.24 11.99 -6.17
C ALA A 349 1.72 12.97 -7.25
N LYS A 350 0.80 13.77 -7.79
CA LYS A 350 1.03 14.67 -8.93
C LYS A 350 2.23 15.60 -8.71
N ASP A 351 2.36 16.17 -7.51
CA ASP A 351 3.44 17.08 -7.16
C ASP A 351 4.79 16.37 -7.04
N GLN A 352 4.82 15.13 -6.52
CA GLN A 352 6.03 14.31 -6.45
C GLN A 352 6.56 13.99 -7.84
N VAL A 353 5.68 13.68 -8.79
CA VAL A 353 6.07 13.43 -10.19
C VAL A 353 6.70 14.68 -10.81
N GLY A 354 6.10 15.86 -10.60
CA GLY A 354 6.65 17.13 -11.04
C GLY A 354 8.04 17.41 -10.46
N GLN A 355 8.21 17.21 -9.15
CA GLN A 355 9.49 17.39 -8.46
C GLN A 355 10.57 16.39 -8.95
N GLY A 356 10.19 15.14 -9.21
CA GLY A 356 11.09 14.14 -9.79
C GLY A 356 11.64 14.62 -11.14
N PHE A 357 10.77 15.03 -12.07
CA PHE A 357 11.21 15.52 -13.38
C PHE A 357 11.97 16.85 -13.30
N ALA A 358 11.64 17.72 -12.34
CA ALA A 358 12.41 18.94 -12.07
C ALA A 358 13.86 18.62 -11.64
N ALA A 359 14.07 17.50 -10.95
CA ALA A 359 15.36 16.99 -10.50
C ALA A 359 15.85 15.78 -11.30
N ALA A 360 15.57 15.75 -12.61
CA ALA A 360 15.86 14.61 -13.48
C ALA A 360 17.36 14.22 -13.53
N ASP A 361 18.27 15.20 -13.37
CA ASP A 361 19.72 14.99 -13.24
C ASP A 361 20.08 14.12 -12.04
N ARG A 362 19.54 14.45 -10.87
CA ARG A 362 19.71 13.65 -9.64
C ARG A 362 19.01 12.30 -9.76
N TRP A 363 17.79 12.29 -10.31
CA TRP A 363 17.02 11.07 -10.53
C TRP A 363 17.78 10.05 -11.40
N GLN A 364 18.46 10.53 -12.44
CA GLN A 364 19.31 9.70 -13.28
C GLN A 364 20.63 9.32 -12.60
N GLY A 365 21.30 10.26 -11.92
CA GLY A 365 22.57 10.01 -11.23
C GLY A 365 22.46 8.95 -10.13
N GLU A 366 21.41 9.03 -9.33
CA GLU A 366 21.10 8.04 -8.29
C GLU A 366 20.72 6.67 -8.89
N ALA A 367 19.99 6.64 -10.02
CA ALA A 367 19.68 5.40 -10.74
C ALA A 367 20.93 4.70 -11.30
N HIS A 368 21.98 5.45 -11.63
CA HIS A 368 23.27 4.90 -12.07
C HIS A 368 24.22 4.49 -10.92
N GLY A 369 23.78 4.60 -9.66
CA GLY A 369 24.60 4.24 -8.50
C GLY A 369 25.72 5.25 -8.18
N GLY A 370 25.58 6.50 -8.64
CA GLY A 370 26.46 7.58 -8.21
C GLY A 370 26.42 7.73 -6.68
N ALA A 371 27.56 8.01 -6.04
CA ALA A 371 27.57 8.32 -4.61
C ALA A 371 26.55 9.43 -4.34
N ALA A 372 25.70 9.26 -3.33
CA ALA A 372 24.90 10.35 -2.80
C ALA A 372 25.87 11.49 -2.52
N ASP A 373 25.82 12.57 -3.31
CA ASP A 373 26.64 13.72 -3.02
C ASP A 373 26.27 14.15 -1.60
N THR A 374 27.22 14.03 -0.68
CA THR A 374 27.05 14.40 0.73
C THR A 374 26.80 15.89 0.91
N SER A 375 26.79 16.67 -0.18
CA SER A 375 26.19 17.99 -0.20
C SER A 375 24.66 17.87 -0.12
N ALA A 376 24.12 18.10 1.08
CA ALA A 376 22.71 18.25 1.39
C ALA A 376 22.10 19.48 0.68
N ALA A 377 22.08 19.48 -0.66
CA ALA A 377 21.50 20.53 -1.48
C ALA A 377 20.00 20.27 -1.67
N LYS A 378 19.20 20.92 -0.81
CA LYS A 378 17.77 21.29 -0.94
C LYS A 378 17.01 20.64 -2.12
N GLY A 379 16.38 19.50 -1.90
CA GLY A 379 15.40 18.94 -2.84
C GLY A 379 14.88 17.57 -2.40
N THR A 380 13.71 17.17 -2.89
CA THR A 380 13.15 15.83 -2.70
C THR A 380 14.10 14.75 -3.24
N ASP A 381 14.14 13.61 -2.54
CA ASP A 381 14.86 12.39 -2.92
C ASP A 381 14.01 11.65 -3.97
N PRO A 382 14.37 11.73 -5.27
CA PRO A 382 13.54 11.25 -6.35
C PRO A 382 13.41 9.71 -6.36
N LEU A 383 14.43 8.97 -5.89
CA LEU A 383 14.36 7.51 -5.75
C LEU A 383 13.38 7.05 -4.68
N ARG A 384 13.23 7.80 -3.57
CA ARG A 384 12.18 7.53 -2.57
C ARG A 384 10.83 8.06 -2.99
N ARG A 385 10.78 9.26 -3.58
CA ARG A 385 9.55 9.94 -4.02
C ARG A 385 9.85 10.80 -5.25
N PRO A 386 9.38 10.44 -6.45
CA PRO A 386 8.23 9.55 -6.71
C PRO A 386 8.55 8.04 -6.85
N GLY A 387 9.82 7.63 -6.89
CA GLY A 387 10.20 6.22 -7.04
C GLY A 387 11.29 5.99 -8.10
N PRO A 388 11.43 4.78 -8.67
CA PRO A 388 12.43 4.55 -9.71
C PRO A 388 12.18 5.44 -10.92
N GLN A 389 13.21 5.63 -11.74
CA GLN A 389 13.13 6.36 -13.00
C GLN A 389 12.09 5.71 -13.95
N PRO A 390 11.08 6.44 -14.46
CA PRO A 390 10.09 5.87 -15.38
C PRO A 390 10.60 5.78 -16.81
N ASP A 391 10.08 4.81 -17.56
CA ASP A 391 10.25 4.71 -19.02
C ASP A 391 9.02 5.22 -19.78
N LEU A 392 7.88 5.17 -19.11
CA LEU A 392 6.63 5.77 -19.53
C LEU A 392 5.86 6.27 -18.31
N TRP A 393 5.06 7.30 -18.51
CA TRP A 393 4.22 7.92 -17.49
C TRP A 393 2.82 8.12 -18.04
N ILE A 394 1.80 7.67 -17.30
CA ILE A 394 0.39 7.92 -17.60
C ILE A 394 -0.20 8.73 -16.43
N PRO A 395 -0.20 10.08 -16.49
CA PRO A 395 -0.87 10.90 -15.47
C PRO A 395 -2.39 10.76 -15.49
N GLU A 396 -3.08 11.43 -14.56
CA GLU A 396 -4.55 11.57 -14.63
C GLU A 396 -4.95 12.46 -15.80
N SER A 397 -4.15 13.50 -16.09
CA SER A 397 -4.46 14.45 -17.15
C SER A 397 -3.25 15.04 -17.89
N THR A 398 -3.50 15.55 -19.10
CA THR A 398 -2.55 16.39 -19.85
C THR A 398 -2.16 17.66 -19.07
N ALA A 399 -3.04 18.17 -18.20
CA ALA A 399 -2.71 19.29 -17.33
C ALA A 399 -1.55 18.96 -16.36
N ASP A 400 -1.47 17.72 -15.89
CA ASP A 400 -0.38 17.24 -15.02
C ASP A 400 0.94 17.17 -15.79
N TYR A 401 0.91 16.65 -17.01
CA TYR A 401 2.06 16.64 -17.92
C TYR A 401 2.60 18.05 -18.18
N LEU A 402 1.71 19.00 -18.47
CA LEU A 402 2.09 20.39 -18.73
C LEU A 402 2.65 21.08 -17.48
N ALA A 403 2.13 20.75 -16.29
CA ALA A 403 2.66 21.25 -15.02
C ALA A 403 4.07 20.71 -14.76
N ALA A 404 4.30 19.40 -14.93
CA ALA A 404 5.61 18.79 -14.74
C ALA A 404 6.66 19.33 -15.72
N ARG A 405 6.31 19.44 -17.02
CA ARG A 405 7.21 19.93 -18.06
C ARG A 405 7.73 21.35 -17.80
N ARG A 406 6.95 22.21 -17.12
CA ARG A 406 7.39 23.57 -16.75
C ARG A 406 8.46 23.59 -15.68
N THR A 407 8.41 22.64 -14.78
CA THR A 407 9.36 22.55 -13.67
C THR A 407 10.69 21.94 -14.09
N MET A 408 10.74 21.31 -15.28
CA MET A 408 11.97 20.78 -15.86
C MET A 408 12.90 21.92 -16.33
N PRO A 409 14.23 21.75 -16.20
CA PRO A 409 15.20 22.66 -16.79
C PRO A 409 14.99 22.82 -18.31
N ALA A 410 14.96 24.07 -18.80
CA ALA A 410 14.74 24.37 -20.22
C ALA A 410 15.85 23.82 -21.14
N THR A 411 17.05 23.63 -20.61
CA THR A 411 18.20 23.01 -21.30
C THR A 411 18.93 22.10 -20.33
N GLY A 412 19.53 21.01 -20.83
CA GLY A 412 20.37 20.12 -20.02
C GLY A 412 19.64 19.13 -19.12
N SER A 413 18.31 19.01 -19.19
CA SER A 413 17.60 17.92 -18.53
C SER A 413 17.93 16.58 -19.22
N PRO A 414 18.33 15.53 -18.49
CA PRO A 414 18.58 14.22 -19.09
C PRO A 414 17.28 13.48 -19.46
N ALA A 415 16.12 13.94 -19.00
CA ALA A 415 14.82 13.38 -19.33
C ALA A 415 14.15 14.17 -20.46
N THR A 416 13.57 13.46 -21.43
CA THR A 416 12.71 14.03 -22.47
C THR A 416 11.32 13.42 -22.36
N LEU A 417 10.30 14.28 -22.22
CA LEU A 417 8.91 13.87 -22.15
C LEU A 417 8.24 14.09 -23.51
N THR A 418 7.67 13.02 -24.08
CA THR A 418 6.89 13.09 -25.33
C THR A 418 5.48 12.60 -25.08
N ASP A 419 4.51 13.50 -25.20
CA ASP A 419 3.08 13.13 -25.18
C ASP A 419 2.69 12.42 -26.48
N THR A 420 2.09 11.23 -26.35
CA THR A 420 1.62 10.40 -27.47
C THR A 420 0.10 10.33 -27.56
N GLY A 421 -0.61 11.07 -26.72
CA GLY A 421 -2.07 11.16 -26.69
C GLY A 421 -2.74 10.27 -25.62
N PRO A 422 -4.06 10.42 -25.47
CA PRO A 422 -4.88 9.73 -24.45
C PRO A 422 -4.88 8.21 -24.63
N VAL A 423 -5.02 7.47 -23.54
CA VAL A 423 -5.32 6.01 -23.59
C VAL A 423 -6.70 5.66 -23.00
N ALA A 424 -7.30 6.57 -22.25
CA ALA A 424 -8.63 6.41 -21.65
C ALA A 424 -9.15 7.78 -21.22
N TYR A 425 -10.46 7.89 -21.04
CA TYR A 425 -11.09 9.07 -20.47
C TYR A 425 -11.90 8.73 -19.22
N SER A 426 -11.96 9.67 -18.29
CA SER A 426 -12.95 9.67 -17.20
C SER A 426 -13.47 11.08 -17.01
N PRO A 427 -14.73 11.37 -17.37
CA PRO A 427 -15.37 12.64 -17.05
C PRO A 427 -15.30 12.97 -15.57
N LEU A 428 -15.40 14.26 -15.27
CA LEU A 428 -15.50 14.77 -13.93
C LEU A 428 -16.96 15.01 -13.56
N VAL A 429 -17.33 14.58 -12.36
CA VAL A 429 -18.70 14.60 -11.88
C VAL A 429 -18.78 15.19 -10.48
N VAL A 430 -19.96 15.73 -10.16
CA VAL A 430 -20.36 16.06 -8.79
C VAL A 430 -21.32 14.97 -8.32
N GLY A 431 -20.91 14.20 -7.33
CA GLY A 431 -21.78 13.20 -6.70
C GLY A 431 -22.80 13.90 -5.83
N ILE A 432 -24.07 13.90 -6.22
CA ILE A 432 -25.17 14.43 -5.39
C ILE A 432 -25.87 13.25 -4.72
N PRO A 433 -26.11 13.24 -3.40
CA PRO A 433 -26.81 12.14 -2.75
C PRO A 433 -28.13 11.84 -3.48
N GLU A 434 -28.42 10.58 -3.83
CA GLU A 434 -29.66 10.22 -4.53
C GLU A 434 -30.91 10.68 -3.75
N SER A 435 -30.82 10.73 -2.41
CA SER A 435 -31.89 11.22 -1.54
C SER A 435 -32.13 12.73 -1.58
N ALA A 436 -31.16 13.52 -2.06
CA ALA A 436 -31.25 14.97 -2.13
C ALA A 436 -31.98 15.45 -3.39
N HIS A 437 -31.71 14.82 -4.54
CA HIS A 437 -32.23 15.10 -5.89
C HIS A 437 -32.45 16.60 -6.17
N LEU A 438 -31.52 17.25 -6.87
CA LEU A 438 -31.63 18.69 -7.18
C LEU A 438 -32.80 18.92 -8.15
N ASP A 439 -33.82 19.65 -7.70
CA ASP A 439 -34.94 20.07 -8.55
C ASP A 439 -34.47 21.16 -9.53
N ASP A 440 -35.00 21.16 -10.75
CA ASP A 440 -34.69 22.12 -11.82
C ASP A 440 -33.21 22.20 -12.25
N VAL A 441 -32.40 21.20 -11.89
CA VAL A 441 -31.00 21.05 -12.32
C VAL A 441 -30.84 19.77 -13.13
N GLU A 442 -30.53 19.90 -14.42
CA GLU A 442 -30.24 18.76 -15.28
C GLU A 442 -28.95 18.04 -14.83
N GLN A 443 -28.91 16.71 -14.96
CA GLN A 443 -27.70 15.96 -14.61
C GLN A 443 -26.56 16.23 -15.58
N VAL A 444 -26.84 16.59 -16.84
CA VAL A 444 -25.82 16.77 -17.88
C VAL A 444 -25.85 18.17 -18.43
N GLY A 445 -24.70 18.84 -18.47
CA GLY A 445 -24.54 20.09 -19.20
C GLY A 445 -25.03 21.34 -18.47
N THR A 446 -25.27 21.26 -17.15
CA THR A 446 -25.52 22.43 -16.31
C THR A 446 -24.22 23.21 -16.02
N PRO A 447 -24.21 24.55 -16.14
CA PRO A 447 -23.11 25.39 -15.70
C PRO A 447 -22.75 25.22 -14.21
N TRP A 448 -21.48 25.44 -13.85
CA TRP A 448 -21.06 25.35 -12.45
C TRP A 448 -21.84 26.30 -11.54
N ARG A 449 -22.05 27.56 -11.93
CA ARG A 449 -22.81 28.52 -11.11
C ARG A 449 -24.20 28.04 -10.72
N ASP A 450 -24.89 27.37 -11.63
CA ASP A 450 -26.27 26.91 -11.42
C ASP A 450 -26.25 25.66 -10.55
N LEU A 451 -25.28 24.76 -10.76
CA LEU A 451 -25.07 23.59 -9.91
C LEU A 451 -24.67 23.99 -8.47
N LEU A 452 -23.78 24.98 -8.32
CA LEU A 452 -23.42 25.54 -7.01
C LEU A 452 -24.66 26.12 -6.31
N THR A 453 -25.46 26.92 -7.02
CA THR A 453 -26.71 27.49 -6.51
C THR A 453 -27.72 26.41 -6.12
N GLY A 454 -27.87 25.37 -6.93
CA GLY A 454 -28.77 24.24 -6.64
C GLY A 454 -28.36 23.46 -5.40
N THR A 455 -27.07 23.46 -5.06
CA THR A 455 -26.56 22.87 -3.81
C THR A 455 -26.60 23.82 -2.61
N ASP A 456 -27.09 25.05 -2.77
CA ASP A 456 -27.19 26.04 -1.69
C ASP A 456 -28.41 25.78 -0.80
N GLY A 457 -28.25 25.99 0.52
CA GLY A 457 -29.33 25.84 1.50
C GLY A 457 -30.46 26.88 1.39
N THR A 458 -30.42 27.75 0.38
CA THR A 458 -31.41 28.80 0.12
C THR A 458 -32.78 28.24 -0.26
N HIS A 459 -32.85 26.99 -0.72
CA HIS A 459 -34.08 26.28 -1.07
C HIS A 459 -34.51 25.24 -0.01
N GLY A 460 -33.90 25.25 1.18
CA GLY A 460 -34.22 24.40 2.33
C GLY A 460 -33.08 23.48 2.78
N ASP A 461 -33.14 23.00 4.02
CA ASP A 461 -32.08 22.21 4.68
C ASP A 461 -31.65 20.94 3.93
N ARG A 462 -32.53 20.38 3.08
CA ARG A 462 -32.23 19.21 2.25
C ARG A 462 -31.17 19.49 1.18
N TYR A 463 -31.13 20.71 0.66
CA TYR A 463 -30.24 21.09 -0.45
C TYR A 463 -28.93 21.70 0.03
N ALA A 464 -28.76 21.96 1.33
CA ALA A 464 -27.54 22.53 1.91
C ALA A 464 -26.36 21.54 1.90
N LEU A 465 -25.82 21.27 0.71
CA LEU A 465 -24.77 20.28 0.50
C LEU A 465 -23.38 20.89 0.69
N ARG A 466 -22.53 20.09 1.31
CA ARG A 466 -21.12 20.34 1.55
C ARG A 466 -20.31 19.83 0.38
N LEU A 467 -19.85 20.73 -0.48
CA LEU A 467 -18.99 20.37 -1.61
C LEU A 467 -17.59 19.98 -1.11
N LEU A 468 -17.10 18.82 -1.55
CA LEU A 468 -15.79 18.27 -1.18
C LEU A 468 -14.97 18.02 -2.44
N ARG A 469 -13.78 18.59 -2.55
CA ARG A 469 -12.88 18.44 -3.70
C ARG A 469 -11.52 17.89 -3.26
N PRO A 470 -10.90 16.95 -4.01
CA PRO A 470 -9.50 16.60 -3.83
C PRO A 470 -8.56 17.81 -4.00
N SER A 471 -7.32 17.68 -3.51
CA SER A 471 -6.34 18.75 -3.65
C SER A 471 -5.93 18.99 -5.11
N PRO A 472 -6.01 20.23 -5.64
CA PRO A 472 -5.50 20.52 -6.98
C PRO A 472 -3.96 20.48 -7.06
N VAL A 473 -3.28 20.52 -5.91
CA VAL A 473 -1.83 20.38 -5.83
C VAL A 473 -1.43 18.90 -5.97
N LEU A 474 -2.16 18.01 -5.28
CA LEU A 474 -1.82 16.59 -5.14
C LEU A 474 -2.49 15.67 -6.19
N SER A 475 -3.64 16.08 -6.75
CA SER A 475 -4.47 15.29 -7.67
C SER A 475 -4.78 16.05 -8.95
N GLY A 476 -4.71 15.35 -10.08
CA GLY A 476 -5.20 15.82 -11.38
C GLY A 476 -6.72 15.97 -11.39
N THR A 477 -7.47 15.10 -10.71
CA THR A 477 -8.92 15.28 -10.49
C THR A 477 -9.23 16.61 -9.80
N GLY A 478 -8.52 16.92 -8.70
CA GLY A 478 -8.68 18.20 -8.00
C GLY A 478 -8.33 19.39 -8.90
N LEU A 479 -7.28 19.26 -9.71
CA LEU A 479 -6.82 20.31 -10.62
C LEU A 479 -7.83 20.59 -11.73
N LEU A 480 -8.35 19.56 -12.40
CA LEU A 480 -9.32 19.73 -13.49
C LEU A 480 -10.68 20.24 -12.99
N HIS A 481 -11.14 19.82 -11.81
CA HIS A 481 -12.32 20.44 -11.16
C HIS A 481 -12.09 21.92 -10.87
N THR A 482 -10.88 22.30 -10.42
CA THR A 482 -10.51 23.71 -10.18
C THR A 482 -10.48 24.52 -11.47
N ILE A 483 -9.93 23.95 -12.55
CA ILE A 483 -9.95 24.54 -13.89
C ILE A 483 -11.39 24.78 -14.35
N GLY A 484 -12.27 23.78 -14.21
CA GLY A 484 -13.69 23.91 -14.54
C GLY A 484 -14.39 25.02 -13.74
N LEU A 485 -14.21 25.02 -12.41
CA LEU A 485 -14.79 26.03 -11.52
C LEU A 485 -14.33 27.46 -11.85
N TYR A 486 -13.07 27.64 -12.25
CA TYR A 486 -12.52 28.99 -12.43
C TYR A 486 -12.69 29.53 -13.85
N LEU A 487 -12.74 28.65 -14.85
CA LEU A 487 -12.69 29.04 -16.26
C LEU A 487 -13.94 28.66 -17.05
N ALA A 488 -14.80 27.79 -16.51
CA ALA A 488 -16.08 27.39 -17.10
C ALA A 488 -17.24 27.57 -16.10
N ASP A 489 -17.16 28.58 -15.22
CA ASP A 489 -18.18 28.87 -14.20
C ASP A 489 -19.59 29.06 -14.82
N ASP A 490 -19.66 29.79 -15.92
CA ASP A 490 -20.86 30.05 -16.73
C ASP A 490 -21.17 28.94 -17.76
N GLY A 491 -20.36 27.87 -17.77
CA GLY A 491 -20.44 26.81 -18.76
C GLY A 491 -19.91 27.21 -20.14
N SER A 492 -19.16 28.31 -20.28
CA SER A 492 -18.46 28.66 -21.51
C SER A 492 -17.31 27.67 -21.79
N PRO A 493 -16.98 27.37 -23.07
CA PRO A 493 -15.83 26.54 -23.40
C PRO A 493 -14.52 27.13 -22.89
N ILE A 494 -13.64 26.30 -22.32
CA ILE A 494 -12.33 26.74 -21.83
C ILE A 494 -11.40 26.94 -23.03
N GLY A 495 -11.05 28.20 -23.29
CA GLY A 495 -10.07 28.56 -24.32
C GLY A 495 -8.61 28.28 -23.90
N PRO A 496 -7.66 28.25 -24.84
CA PRO A 496 -6.28 27.82 -24.59
C PRO A 496 -5.45 28.77 -23.71
N ALA A 497 -5.91 30.03 -23.55
CA ALA A 497 -5.20 31.09 -22.84
C ALA A 497 -6.03 31.75 -21.73
N GLY A 498 -7.16 31.16 -21.33
CA GLY A 498 -8.01 31.66 -20.24
C GLY A 498 -7.22 31.97 -18.95
N THR A 499 -7.70 32.95 -18.20
CA THR A 499 -7.12 33.38 -16.91
C THR A 499 -8.24 33.42 -15.88
N PRO A 500 -8.05 32.84 -14.68
CA PRO A 500 -9.08 32.83 -13.65
C PRO A 500 -9.39 34.24 -13.17
N GLU A 501 -10.67 34.60 -13.12
CA GLU A 501 -11.10 35.85 -12.50
C GLU A 501 -10.99 35.72 -10.97
N PRO A 502 -10.33 36.65 -10.25
CA PRO A 502 -10.12 36.54 -8.80
C PRO A 502 -11.42 36.43 -7.99
N SER A 503 -12.48 37.12 -8.41
CA SER A 503 -13.81 37.11 -7.78
C SER A 503 -14.46 35.72 -7.86
N VAL A 504 -14.42 35.09 -9.03
CA VAL A 504 -14.92 33.74 -9.31
C VAL A 504 -14.13 32.71 -8.51
N ALA A 505 -12.80 32.76 -8.57
CA ALA A 505 -11.93 31.86 -7.81
C ALA A 505 -12.23 31.95 -6.30
N GLN A 506 -12.31 33.16 -5.75
CA GLN A 506 -12.63 33.36 -4.34
C GLN A 506 -14.04 32.87 -3.99
N SER A 507 -15.02 33.07 -4.87
CA SER A 507 -16.39 32.59 -4.66
C SER A 507 -16.48 31.07 -4.66
N ALA A 508 -15.84 30.42 -5.65
CA ALA A 508 -15.77 28.97 -5.75
C ALA A 508 -15.08 28.36 -4.52
N GLU A 509 -13.92 28.87 -4.11
CA GLU A 509 -13.23 28.36 -2.92
C GLU A 509 -14.01 28.62 -1.63
N ARG A 510 -14.76 29.72 -1.51
CA ARG A 510 -15.65 29.94 -0.36
C ARG A 510 -16.76 28.89 -0.27
N ARG A 511 -17.18 28.32 -1.40
CA ARG A 511 -18.32 27.40 -1.46
C ARG A 511 -17.95 25.96 -1.10
N LEU A 512 -16.69 25.60 -1.33
CA LEU A 512 -16.14 24.32 -0.93
C LEU A 512 -16.06 24.27 0.61
N SER A 513 -16.55 23.18 1.21
CA SER A 513 -16.52 23.00 2.68
C SER A 513 -15.10 22.87 3.24
N ALA A 514 -14.15 22.66 2.34
CA ALA A 514 -12.72 22.75 2.54
C ALA A 514 -12.09 23.02 1.16
N PRO A 515 -11.76 24.27 0.77
CA PRO A 515 -10.97 24.59 -0.41
C PRO A 515 -9.97 23.48 -0.75
N GLY A 516 -10.28 22.73 -1.82
CA GLY A 516 -9.94 21.31 -1.99
C GLY A 516 -8.53 20.94 -1.57
N SER A 517 -8.41 20.17 -0.51
CA SER A 517 -7.11 19.91 0.10
C SER A 517 -7.13 18.67 0.99
N GLN A 518 -8.24 18.37 1.65
CA GLN A 518 -8.39 17.22 2.58
C GLN A 518 -7.99 15.87 2.02
N TYR A 519 -8.08 15.69 0.70
CA TYR A 519 -7.99 14.37 0.06
C TYR A 519 -6.96 14.39 -1.05
N ALA A 520 -6.11 13.35 -1.08
CA ALA A 520 -5.05 13.20 -2.07
C ALA A 520 -5.57 12.78 -3.47
N GLY A 521 -6.85 12.38 -3.59
CA GLY A 521 -7.49 11.97 -4.85
C GLY A 521 -8.97 11.60 -4.65
N SER A 522 -9.65 11.15 -5.72
CA SER A 522 -11.08 10.79 -5.66
C SER A 522 -11.35 9.62 -4.73
N THR A 523 -10.49 8.61 -4.81
CA THR A 523 -10.63 7.33 -4.09
C THR A 523 -10.57 7.53 -2.57
N GLU A 524 -9.68 8.41 -2.10
CA GLU A 524 -9.58 8.74 -0.67
C GLU A 524 -10.76 9.59 -0.18
N LEU A 525 -11.19 10.57 -0.99
CA LEU A 525 -12.38 11.37 -0.69
C LEU A 525 -13.61 10.46 -0.53
N LEU A 526 -13.83 9.55 -1.47
CA LEU A 526 -14.97 8.64 -1.45
C LEU A 526 -14.83 7.58 -0.34
N CYS A 527 -13.63 7.09 -0.05
CA CYS A 527 -13.42 6.20 1.09
C CYS A 527 -13.81 6.88 2.41
N SER A 528 -13.51 8.17 2.58
CA SER A 528 -13.92 8.94 3.77
C SER A 528 -15.44 9.13 3.91
N LEU A 529 -16.19 8.85 2.84
CA LEU A 529 -17.65 8.88 2.76
C LEU A 529 -18.24 7.45 2.71
N ARG A 530 -17.47 6.41 2.98
CA ARG A 530 -17.99 5.04 3.05
C ARG A 530 -18.84 4.86 4.32
N PRO A 531 -19.99 4.16 4.26
CA PRO A 531 -20.72 3.78 5.47
C PRO A 531 -19.88 2.85 6.36
N ASP A 532 -19.68 3.25 7.61
CA ASP A 532 -19.32 2.34 8.69
C ASP A 532 -20.57 1.63 9.25
N THR A 533 -20.37 0.52 9.97
CA THR A 533 -21.48 -0.23 10.61
C THR A 533 -22.21 0.56 11.70
N ASP A 534 -21.67 1.69 12.16
CA ASP A 534 -22.25 2.53 13.21
C ASP A 534 -22.88 3.82 12.62
N GLY A 535 -24.20 3.95 12.76
CA GLY A 535 -25.06 4.94 12.06
C GLY A 535 -24.84 6.43 12.35
N ALA A 536 -23.77 6.84 13.03
CA ALA A 536 -23.48 8.26 13.31
C ALA A 536 -23.06 9.06 12.06
N ASP A 537 -22.49 8.40 11.03
CA ASP A 537 -21.95 9.06 9.83
C ASP A 537 -22.93 9.14 8.63
N ALA A 538 -24.16 8.64 8.77
CA ALA A 538 -25.17 8.70 7.70
C ALA A 538 -25.56 10.15 7.34
N ASN A 539 -25.73 11.02 8.34
CA ASN A 539 -26.13 12.42 8.14
C ASN A 539 -25.02 13.27 7.49
N ARG A 540 -23.74 12.93 7.71
CA ARG A 540 -22.62 13.61 7.05
C ARG A 540 -22.60 13.32 5.55
N ARG A 541 -22.77 12.05 5.18
CA ARG A 541 -22.75 11.58 3.79
C ARG A 541 -23.94 12.13 2.99
N ALA A 542 -25.14 12.05 3.57
CA ALA A 542 -26.36 12.61 3.00
C ALA A 542 -26.32 14.13 2.78
N ARG A 543 -25.36 14.84 3.39
CA ARG A 543 -25.15 16.29 3.24
C ARG A 543 -23.83 16.64 2.56
N SER A 544 -23.13 15.68 1.97
CA SER A 544 -21.85 15.92 1.28
C SER A 544 -22.00 15.65 -0.20
N ALA A 545 -21.32 16.44 -1.04
CA ALA A 545 -21.30 16.26 -2.49
C ALA A 545 -19.83 16.22 -2.98
N PRO A 546 -19.28 15.02 -3.23
CA PRO A 546 -17.90 14.88 -3.68
C PRO A 546 -17.72 15.25 -5.17
N LEU A 547 -16.69 16.06 -5.46
CA LEU A 547 -16.21 16.39 -6.80
C LEU A 547 -15.11 15.39 -7.17
N VAL A 548 -15.44 14.41 -8.01
CA VAL A 548 -14.60 13.23 -8.28
C VAL A 548 -14.63 12.85 -9.76
N SER A 549 -13.87 11.82 -10.14
CA SER A 549 -13.99 11.19 -11.45
C SER A 549 -15.23 10.28 -11.52
N GLU A 550 -15.84 10.18 -12.71
CA GLU A 550 -16.94 9.26 -13.01
C GLU A 550 -16.59 7.83 -12.62
N LYS A 551 -15.40 7.36 -13.01
CA LYS A 551 -14.91 6.02 -12.72
C LYS A 551 -14.89 5.74 -11.21
N SER A 552 -14.35 6.67 -10.42
CA SER A 552 -14.28 6.51 -8.96
C SER A 552 -15.64 6.56 -8.27
N LEU A 553 -16.56 7.41 -8.75
CA LEU A 553 -17.94 7.46 -8.23
C LEU A 553 -18.70 6.16 -8.53
N ALA A 554 -18.56 5.63 -9.75
CA ALA A 554 -19.15 4.36 -10.15
C ALA A 554 -18.63 3.21 -9.28
N ASP A 555 -17.32 3.10 -9.09
CA ASP A 555 -16.72 2.09 -8.22
C ASP A 555 -17.21 2.22 -6.76
N PHE A 556 -17.36 3.45 -6.25
CA PHE A 556 -17.93 3.71 -4.93
C PHE A 556 -19.37 3.21 -4.82
N ASN A 557 -20.25 3.62 -5.73
CA ASN A 557 -21.67 3.24 -5.74
C ASN A 557 -21.85 1.71 -5.87
N LEU A 558 -20.99 1.05 -6.64
CA LEU A 558 -21.01 -0.40 -6.83
C LEU A 558 -20.38 -1.18 -5.67
N GLY A 559 -19.88 -0.49 -4.63
CA GLY A 559 -19.26 -1.13 -3.48
C GLY A 559 -17.90 -1.76 -3.79
N ARG A 560 -17.24 -1.40 -4.89
CA ARG A 560 -15.90 -1.87 -5.22
C ARG A 560 -14.86 -1.22 -4.31
N ALA A 561 -13.69 -1.84 -4.16
CA ALA A 561 -12.61 -1.27 -3.36
C ALA A 561 -12.25 0.15 -3.85
N THR A 562 -12.10 1.09 -2.93
CA THR A 562 -11.78 2.48 -3.27
C THR A 562 -10.81 3.06 -2.25
N GLY A 563 -9.61 3.45 -2.70
CA GLY A 563 -8.56 3.97 -1.82
C GLY A 563 -8.16 2.92 -0.78
N SER A 564 -8.15 3.31 0.50
CA SER A 564 -7.90 2.41 1.63
C SER A 564 -9.13 1.58 2.04
N CYS A 565 -10.30 1.83 1.47
CA CYS A 565 -11.53 1.13 1.81
C CYS A 565 -11.65 -0.20 1.04
N PRO A 566 -11.88 -1.33 1.72
CA PRO A 566 -12.07 -2.62 1.07
C PRO A 566 -13.37 -2.65 0.23
N ALA A 567 -13.47 -3.65 -0.64
CA ALA A 567 -14.70 -3.93 -1.36
C ALA A 567 -15.80 -4.42 -0.41
N LEU A 568 -17.03 -3.99 -0.65
CA LEU A 568 -18.23 -4.42 0.04
C LEU A 568 -18.81 -5.67 -0.65
N GLY A 569 -19.70 -6.38 0.05
CA GLY A 569 -20.39 -7.57 -0.49
C GLY A 569 -21.35 -7.28 -1.66
N GLY A 570 -21.56 -6.01 -2.01
CA GLY A 570 -22.40 -5.59 -3.12
C GLY A 570 -22.48 -4.06 -3.23
N ALA A 571 -23.30 -3.60 -4.18
CA ALA A 571 -23.57 -2.18 -4.38
C ALA A 571 -24.22 -1.53 -3.17
N LEU A 572 -23.95 -0.23 -2.99
CA LEU A 572 -24.54 0.58 -1.93
C LEU A 572 -26.07 0.68 -2.08
N THR A 573 -26.74 0.92 -0.96
CA THR A 573 -28.19 1.16 -0.97
C THR A 573 -28.49 2.54 -1.57
N PRO A 574 -29.70 2.78 -2.12
CA PRO A 574 -30.08 4.10 -2.65
C PRO A 574 -29.84 5.26 -1.66
N ALA A 575 -30.00 5.03 -0.36
CA ALA A 575 -29.75 6.06 0.66
C ALA A 575 -28.27 6.45 0.82
N ASP A 576 -27.35 5.60 0.36
CA ASP A 576 -25.90 5.78 0.48
C ASP A 576 -25.21 6.05 -0.87
N ARG A 577 -25.98 6.08 -1.97
CA ARG A 577 -25.47 6.30 -3.33
C ARG A 577 -25.50 7.76 -3.73
N TYR A 578 -24.69 8.08 -4.73
CA TYR A 578 -24.60 9.39 -5.36
C TYR A 578 -25.03 9.31 -6.83
N ALA A 579 -25.85 10.25 -7.26
CA ALA A 579 -26.11 10.51 -8.67
C ALA A 579 -24.98 11.36 -9.27
N ALA A 580 -24.51 11.01 -10.47
CA ALA A 580 -23.46 11.75 -11.17
C ALA A 580 -24.04 12.96 -11.91
N TYR A 581 -23.67 14.17 -11.50
CA TYR A 581 -23.94 15.38 -12.26
C TYR A 581 -22.68 15.80 -13.03
N TYR A 582 -22.82 16.08 -14.32
CA TYR A 582 -21.77 16.41 -15.29
C TYR A 582 -21.80 17.91 -15.61
N PRO A 583 -20.96 18.73 -14.97
CA PRO A 583 -20.96 20.16 -15.21
C PRO A 583 -20.48 20.48 -16.62
N LYS A 584 -21.09 21.50 -17.24
CA LYS A 584 -20.85 21.87 -18.64
C LYS A 584 -19.40 22.27 -18.88
N ASN A 585 -18.80 21.77 -19.97
CA ASN A 585 -17.47 22.16 -20.45
C ASN A 585 -16.32 21.95 -19.45
N VAL A 586 -16.49 21.06 -18.47
CA VAL A 586 -15.40 20.63 -17.58
C VAL A 586 -14.55 19.58 -18.27
N PRO A 587 -13.22 19.78 -18.38
CA PRO A 587 -12.34 18.80 -18.99
C PRO A 587 -12.36 17.46 -18.24
N ALA A 588 -12.45 16.36 -18.98
CA ALA A 588 -12.29 15.01 -18.47
C ALA A 588 -10.81 14.71 -18.17
N LEU A 589 -10.57 13.76 -17.26
CA LEU A 589 -9.27 13.10 -17.15
C LEU A 589 -9.02 12.33 -18.45
N ASP A 590 -7.91 12.59 -19.13
CA ASP A 590 -7.60 12.07 -20.47
C ASP A 590 -6.44 11.06 -20.49
N HIS A 591 -5.82 10.79 -19.34
CA HIS A 591 -4.80 9.77 -19.14
C HIS A 591 -3.81 9.64 -20.33
N PRO A 592 -3.06 10.70 -20.68
CA PRO A 592 -2.16 10.66 -21.82
C PRO A 592 -1.01 9.70 -21.55
N LEU A 593 -0.54 8.98 -22.57
CA LEU A 593 0.71 8.23 -22.46
C LEU A 593 1.87 9.15 -22.81
N ILE A 594 2.69 9.44 -21.80
CA ILE A 594 3.92 10.20 -21.91
C ILE A 594 5.08 9.21 -22.01
N ARG A 595 5.77 9.21 -23.15
CA ARG A 595 7.03 8.48 -23.30
C ARG A 595 8.16 9.25 -22.62
N VAL A 596 8.96 8.57 -21.79
CA VAL A 596 10.08 9.16 -21.07
C VAL A 596 11.38 8.65 -21.66
N GLY A 597 12.10 9.52 -22.39
CA GLY A 597 13.42 9.22 -22.93
C GLY A 597 14.51 9.72 -21.98
N TRP A 598 15.56 8.91 -21.77
CA TRP A 598 16.69 9.29 -20.93
C TRP A 598 17.99 9.32 -21.72
N GLN A 599 18.76 10.39 -21.54
CA GLN A 599 20.03 10.59 -22.23
C GLN A 599 21.05 9.52 -21.81
N GLY A 600 21.75 8.93 -22.79
CA GLY A 600 22.81 7.96 -22.53
C GLY A 600 22.36 6.51 -22.28
N ALA A 601 21.06 6.21 -22.38
CA ALA A 601 20.57 4.84 -22.27
C ALA A 601 20.99 4.00 -23.49
N ALA A 602 21.77 2.94 -23.27
CA ALA A 602 22.27 2.05 -24.34
C ALA A 602 21.16 1.26 -25.05
N ASP A 603 20.04 1.00 -24.36
CA ASP A 603 18.86 0.28 -24.84
C ASP A 603 17.72 1.23 -25.29
N ALA A 604 18.01 2.51 -25.57
CA ALA A 604 16.97 3.52 -25.85
C ALA A 604 16.05 3.16 -27.04
N ALA A 605 16.59 2.57 -28.11
CA ALA A 605 15.82 2.19 -29.29
C ALA A 605 14.79 1.07 -29.02
N PRO A 606 15.19 -0.12 -28.49
CA PRO A 606 14.23 -1.17 -28.17
C PRO A 606 13.25 -0.73 -27.07
N ARG A 607 13.69 0.07 -26.10
CA ARG A 607 12.83 0.62 -25.03
C ARG A 607 11.76 1.56 -25.60
N ARG A 608 12.12 2.42 -26.55
CA ARG A 608 11.15 3.27 -27.29
C ARG A 608 10.15 2.41 -28.08
N ALA A 609 10.62 1.42 -28.84
CA ALA A 609 9.74 0.54 -29.61
C ALA A 609 8.74 -0.23 -28.72
N ALA A 610 9.21 -0.67 -27.55
CA ALA A 610 8.42 -1.35 -26.53
C ALA A 610 7.32 -0.44 -25.94
N VAL A 611 7.66 0.80 -25.59
CA VAL A 611 6.70 1.81 -25.12
C VAL A 611 5.67 2.14 -26.21
N ASP A 612 6.11 2.37 -27.44
CA ASP A 612 5.22 2.71 -28.56
C ASP A 612 4.26 1.55 -28.89
N ARG A 613 4.71 0.29 -28.76
CA ARG A 613 3.85 -0.90 -28.90
C ARG A 613 2.82 -0.97 -27.80
N PHE A 614 3.23 -0.83 -26.54
CA PHE A 614 2.31 -0.88 -25.41
C PHE A 614 1.25 0.22 -25.51
N GLY A 615 1.66 1.44 -25.88
CA GLY A 615 0.74 2.55 -26.10
C GLY A 615 -0.26 2.33 -27.24
N ARG A 616 0.17 1.73 -28.36
CA ARG A 616 -0.76 1.30 -29.41
C ARG A 616 -1.72 0.22 -28.93
N TRP A 617 -1.22 -0.77 -28.18
CA TRP A 617 -2.06 -1.82 -27.61
C TRP A 617 -3.09 -1.29 -26.62
N LEU A 618 -2.73 -0.30 -25.78
CA LEU A 618 -3.68 0.32 -24.86
C LEU A 618 -4.85 1.00 -25.57
N ARG A 619 -4.60 1.58 -26.75
CA ARG A 619 -5.62 2.25 -27.58
C ARG A 619 -6.38 1.31 -28.52
N ASP A 620 -5.90 0.08 -28.70
CA ASP A 620 -6.53 -0.92 -29.56
C ASP A 620 -7.88 -1.39 -28.96
N PRO A 621 -9.01 -1.28 -29.69
CA PRO A 621 -10.31 -1.80 -29.28
C PRO A 621 -10.31 -3.29 -28.92
N ALA A 622 -9.48 -4.10 -29.58
CA ALA A 622 -9.30 -5.52 -29.29
C ALA A 622 -8.19 -5.79 -28.24
N GLY A 623 -7.40 -4.77 -27.90
CA GLY A 623 -6.31 -4.83 -26.93
C GLY A 623 -6.71 -4.28 -25.57
N GLY A 624 -5.96 -3.28 -25.12
CA GLY A 624 -6.06 -2.70 -23.78
C GLY A 624 -7.33 -1.93 -23.51
N GLN A 625 -8.03 -1.41 -24.54
CA GLN A 625 -9.33 -0.75 -24.36
C GLN A 625 -10.34 -1.65 -23.65
N ARG A 626 -10.35 -2.96 -23.95
CA ARG A 626 -11.24 -3.91 -23.24
C ARG A 626 -10.96 -3.97 -21.74
N THR A 627 -9.69 -3.85 -21.35
CA THR A 627 -9.29 -3.86 -19.94
C THR A 627 -9.71 -2.56 -19.27
N LEU A 628 -9.40 -1.41 -19.89
CA LEU A 628 -9.72 -0.09 -19.34
C LEU A 628 -11.24 0.12 -19.19
N VAL A 629 -12.01 -0.23 -20.22
CA VAL A 629 -13.48 -0.10 -20.21
C VAL A 629 -14.15 -1.04 -19.20
N ALA A 630 -13.61 -2.24 -18.98
CA ALA A 630 -14.08 -3.16 -17.94
C ALA A 630 -13.85 -2.64 -16.51
N GLU A 631 -12.89 -1.72 -16.34
CA GLU A 631 -12.61 -1.03 -15.07
C GLU A 631 -13.35 0.32 -14.94
N GLY A 632 -14.24 0.65 -15.88
CA GLY A 632 -15.09 1.83 -15.81
C GLY A 632 -14.50 3.09 -16.41
N TYR A 633 -13.47 2.99 -17.25
CA TYR A 633 -13.02 4.11 -18.07
C TYR A 633 -13.83 4.21 -19.36
N ARG A 634 -13.98 5.43 -19.88
CA ARG A 634 -14.43 5.67 -21.25
C ARG A 634 -13.27 5.42 -22.22
N GLY A 635 -13.58 4.89 -23.39
CA GLY A 635 -12.56 4.58 -24.39
C GLY A 635 -12.00 5.83 -25.07
N VAL A 636 -11.05 5.66 -25.98
CA VAL A 636 -10.56 6.76 -26.85
C VAL A 636 -11.43 6.91 -28.10
N PRO A 637 -11.52 8.11 -28.71
CA PRO A 637 -12.27 8.29 -29.95
C PRO A 637 -11.81 7.33 -31.06
N ASP A 638 -12.76 6.85 -31.85
CA ASP A 638 -12.47 6.08 -33.07
C ASP A 638 -11.94 6.99 -34.22
N GLU A 639 -11.71 6.41 -35.40
CA GLU A 639 -11.20 7.15 -36.57
C GLU A 639 -12.15 8.28 -37.02
N ASP A 640 -13.46 8.15 -36.72
CA ASP A 640 -14.49 9.14 -37.03
C ASP A 640 -14.64 10.20 -35.91
N GLY A 641 -13.84 10.08 -34.84
CA GLY A 641 -13.85 10.97 -33.68
C GLY A 641 -15.00 10.70 -32.69
N ALA A 642 -15.73 9.60 -32.85
CA ALA A 642 -16.81 9.23 -31.94
C ALA A 642 -16.28 8.46 -30.73
N MET A 643 -16.87 8.74 -29.55
CA MET A 643 -16.52 8.03 -28.33
C MET A 643 -17.17 6.64 -28.33
N PRO A 644 -16.40 5.54 -28.20
CA PRO A 644 -16.97 4.21 -28.21
C PRO A 644 -17.81 3.97 -26.96
N ARG A 645 -19.01 3.38 -27.15
CA ARG A 645 -19.84 2.99 -26.02
C ARG A 645 -19.18 1.84 -25.24
N PRO A 646 -19.27 1.84 -23.90
CA PRO A 646 -18.73 0.75 -23.09
C PRO A 646 -19.33 -0.61 -23.45
N GLY A 647 -18.51 -1.67 -23.47
CA GLY A 647 -18.97 -3.04 -23.71
C GLY A 647 -19.70 -3.64 -22.49
N ALA A 648 -20.41 -4.77 -22.70
CA ALA A 648 -21.33 -5.38 -21.72
C ALA A 648 -20.77 -5.70 -20.31
N GLY A 649 -19.44 -5.69 -20.13
CA GLY A 649 -18.79 -5.89 -18.84
C GLY A 649 -18.41 -4.61 -18.08
N SER A 650 -18.70 -3.43 -18.64
CA SER A 650 -18.33 -2.17 -18.01
C SER A 650 -19.22 -1.84 -16.80
N PRO A 651 -18.64 -1.41 -15.66
CA PRO A 651 -19.42 -0.98 -14.50
C PRO A 651 -20.33 0.21 -14.81
N LEU A 652 -19.98 1.05 -15.79
CA LEU A 652 -20.77 2.22 -16.15
C LEU A 652 -22.14 1.87 -16.76
N LEU A 653 -22.31 0.64 -17.28
CA LEU A 653 -23.62 0.16 -17.77
C LEU A 653 -24.56 -0.27 -16.64
N SER A 654 -24.06 -0.39 -15.41
CA SER A 654 -24.89 -0.71 -14.26
C SER A 654 -25.78 0.48 -13.94
N SER A 655 -27.09 0.27 -13.87
CA SER A 655 -28.03 1.28 -13.35
C SER A 655 -27.73 1.67 -11.89
N ARG A 656 -26.87 0.92 -11.20
CA ARG A 656 -26.41 1.25 -9.85
C ARG A 656 -25.17 2.14 -9.82
N ALA A 657 -24.45 2.30 -10.92
CA ALA A 657 -23.31 3.22 -11.01
C ALA A 657 -23.79 4.68 -11.08
N ASP A 658 -25.00 4.91 -11.60
CA ASP A 658 -25.62 6.22 -11.79
C ASP A 658 -24.77 7.17 -12.66
N ALA A 659 -24.22 6.61 -13.74
CA ALA A 659 -23.43 7.31 -14.76
C ALA A 659 -24.26 7.52 -16.04
N ASP A 660 -24.13 8.68 -16.67
CA ASP A 660 -24.76 9.02 -17.95
C ASP A 660 -23.74 8.88 -19.09
N LEU A 661 -23.91 7.85 -19.92
CA LEU A 661 -23.01 7.55 -21.03
C LEU A 661 -23.16 8.51 -22.22
N ASP A 662 -24.25 9.26 -22.31
CA ASP A 662 -24.48 10.26 -23.34
C ASP A 662 -23.89 11.62 -22.93
N ALA A 663 -23.44 11.78 -21.67
CA ALA A 663 -22.68 12.94 -21.23
C ALA A 663 -21.40 13.13 -22.07
N PRO A 664 -21.05 14.36 -22.50
CA PRO A 664 -19.92 14.59 -23.38
C PRO A 664 -18.57 14.40 -22.67
N VAL A 665 -17.59 13.84 -23.39
CA VAL A 665 -16.18 13.84 -22.97
C VAL A 665 -15.51 15.09 -23.52
N VAL A 666 -15.22 16.05 -22.64
CA VAL A 666 -14.56 17.31 -23.01
C VAL A 666 -13.05 17.12 -22.87
N PRO A 667 -12.25 17.16 -23.94
CA PRO A 667 -10.81 17.03 -23.83
C PRO A 667 -10.18 18.29 -23.21
N PHE A 668 -9.08 18.12 -22.51
CA PHE A 668 -8.29 19.25 -22.05
C PHE A 668 -7.47 19.83 -23.22
N THR A 669 -7.68 21.10 -23.56
CA THR A 669 -7.07 21.74 -24.75
C THR A 669 -6.13 22.90 -24.40
N ALA A 670 -5.92 23.20 -23.12
CA ALA A 670 -5.24 24.41 -22.71
C ALA A 670 -3.72 24.29 -22.60
N GLY A 671 -3.03 25.44 -22.74
CA GLY A 671 -1.60 25.53 -22.58
C GLY A 671 -1.17 25.55 -21.12
N GLY A 672 0.06 25.14 -20.82
CA GLY A 672 0.52 25.06 -19.44
C GLY A 672 0.44 26.39 -18.65
N ASP A 673 0.45 27.56 -19.33
CA ASP A 673 0.47 28.86 -18.63
C ASP A 673 -0.85 29.10 -17.93
N GLN A 674 -1.93 28.55 -18.49
CA GLN A 674 -3.21 28.53 -17.84
C GLN A 674 -3.18 27.67 -16.57
N VAL A 675 -2.61 26.47 -16.61
CA VAL A 675 -2.50 25.59 -15.43
C VAL A 675 -1.77 26.30 -14.28
N ALA A 676 -0.64 26.96 -14.59
CA ALA A 676 0.10 27.73 -13.59
C ALA A 676 -0.70 28.91 -13.02
N ARG A 677 -1.45 29.65 -13.88
CA ARG A 677 -2.31 30.75 -13.43
C ARG A 677 -3.48 30.27 -12.56
N VAL A 678 -4.06 29.10 -12.86
CA VAL A 678 -5.12 28.50 -12.04
C VAL A 678 -4.59 28.10 -10.66
N LEU A 679 -3.44 27.43 -10.59
CA LEU A 679 -2.81 27.09 -9.30
C LEU A 679 -2.43 28.35 -8.50
N ALA A 680 -1.91 29.39 -9.16
CA ALA A 680 -1.64 30.67 -8.50
C ALA A 680 -2.93 31.39 -8.04
N GLY A 681 -4.03 31.25 -8.78
CA GLY A 681 -5.36 31.74 -8.39
C GLY A 681 -5.90 30.99 -7.18
N TYR A 682 -5.71 29.67 -7.14
CA TYR A 682 -6.05 28.80 -6.01
C TYR A 682 -5.27 29.19 -4.76
N ASP A 683 -3.95 29.37 -4.87
CA ASP A 683 -3.10 29.78 -3.74
C ASP A 683 -3.55 31.13 -3.16
N LYS A 684 -3.87 32.10 -4.02
CA LYS A 684 -4.39 33.42 -3.61
C LYS A 684 -5.78 33.37 -2.97
N ALA A 685 -6.58 32.37 -3.31
CA ALA A 685 -7.92 32.19 -2.76
C ALA A 685 -7.91 31.45 -1.40
N GLN A 686 -6.80 30.79 -1.04
CA GLN A 686 -6.65 30.14 0.27
C GLN A 686 -6.61 31.15 1.42
N LYS A 687 -7.19 30.78 2.57
CA LYS A 687 -7.10 31.59 3.79
C LYS A 687 -5.83 31.20 4.56
N ALA A 688 -5.29 32.16 5.31
CA ALA A 688 -4.12 31.90 6.15
C ALA A 688 -4.39 30.78 7.17
N SER A 689 -3.41 29.93 7.46
CA SER A 689 -3.54 28.80 8.40
C SER A 689 -2.33 28.65 9.31
N GLN A 690 -2.54 27.94 10.42
CA GLN A 690 -1.49 27.67 11.39
C GLN A 690 -1.50 26.20 11.83
N VAL A 691 -0.43 25.47 11.54
CA VAL A 691 -0.32 24.02 11.76
C VAL A 691 0.79 23.73 12.77
N LEU A 692 0.47 23.00 13.83
CA LEU A 692 1.47 22.60 14.82
C LEU A 692 1.76 21.10 14.69
N ILE A 693 2.96 20.74 14.25
CA ILE A 693 3.43 19.34 14.26
C ILE A 693 3.91 19.01 15.67
N LEU A 694 3.30 18.01 16.28
CA LEU A 694 3.67 17.46 17.58
C LEU A 694 4.18 16.03 17.34
N LEU A 695 5.50 15.86 17.38
CA LEU A 695 6.20 14.63 17.00
C LEU A 695 6.72 13.89 18.23
N ASP A 696 6.34 12.63 18.36
CA ASP A 696 6.93 11.70 19.31
C ASP A 696 8.38 11.38 18.93
N THR A 697 9.29 11.58 19.88
CA THR A 697 10.72 11.30 19.77
C THR A 697 11.20 10.37 20.88
N SER A 698 10.29 9.63 21.51
CA SER A 698 10.61 8.59 22.50
C SER A 698 11.40 7.44 21.88
N THR A 699 12.04 6.62 22.72
CA THR A 699 12.82 5.47 22.24
C THR A 699 11.99 4.36 21.59
N SER A 700 10.67 4.28 21.83
CA SER A 700 9.78 3.31 21.16
C SER A 700 9.69 3.56 19.64
N MET A 701 10.03 4.78 19.20
CA MET A 701 10.10 5.17 17.80
C MET A 701 11.31 4.56 17.06
N ALA A 702 12.31 4.04 17.78
CA ALA A 702 13.54 3.47 17.18
C ALA A 702 13.28 2.20 16.36
N ASP A 703 12.30 1.40 16.78
CA ASP A 703 12.09 0.05 16.25
C ASP A 703 11.12 0.02 15.07
N GLY A 704 11.31 -0.96 14.17
CA GLY A 704 10.32 -1.29 13.13
C GLY A 704 10.10 -0.22 12.05
N GLY A 705 11.06 0.68 11.82
CA GLY A 705 10.96 1.71 10.78
C GLY A 705 10.01 2.87 11.12
N ARG A 706 9.53 2.97 12.36
CA ARG A 706 8.59 4.01 12.82
C ARG A 706 9.16 5.41 12.70
N LEU A 707 10.38 5.63 13.21
CA LEU A 707 11.03 6.94 13.11
C LEU A 707 11.21 7.41 11.65
N PRO A 708 11.76 6.60 10.72
CA PRO A 708 11.76 6.96 9.30
C PRO A 708 10.38 7.32 8.74
N ALA A 709 9.32 6.59 9.09
CA ALA A 709 7.95 6.88 8.65
C ALA A 709 7.43 8.20 9.25
N ALA A 710 7.69 8.45 10.53
CA ALA A 710 7.33 9.69 11.24
C ALA A 710 8.00 10.92 10.61
N ILE A 711 9.30 10.82 10.34
CA ILE A 711 10.07 11.87 9.67
C ILE A 711 9.57 12.09 8.25
N ALA A 712 9.27 11.02 7.51
CA ALA A 712 8.72 11.12 6.15
C ALA A 712 7.36 11.82 6.12
N ALA A 713 6.49 11.54 7.11
CA ALA A 713 5.18 12.18 7.27
C ALA A 713 5.30 13.64 7.71
N ALA A 714 6.11 13.94 8.73
CA ALA A 714 6.35 15.31 9.18
C ALA A 714 6.96 16.17 8.07
N GLY A 715 7.96 15.64 7.35
CA GLY A 715 8.57 16.31 6.20
C GLY A 715 7.56 16.59 5.10
N ARG A 716 6.64 15.65 4.85
CA ARG A 716 5.56 15.83 3.88
C ARG A 716 4.58 16.92 4.30
N VAL A 717 4.25 17.01 5.59
CA VAL A 717 3.43 18.10 6.14
C VAL A 717 4.11 19.46 5.96
N LEU A 718 5.44 19.53 6.13
CA LEU A 718 6.21 20.77 5.90
C LEU A 718 6.20 21.21 4.43
N GLU A 719 6.12 20.29 3.48
CA GLU A 719 6.00 20.62 2.05
C GLU A 719 4.66 21.28 1.72
N MET A 720 3.61 21.04 2.52
CA MET A 720 2.30 21.67 2.36
C MET A 720 2.21 23.07 2.98
N VAL A 721 3.26 23.54 3.66
CA VAL A 721 3.34 24.91 4.18
C VAL A 721 3.60 25.86 3.00
N GLY A 722 2.52 26.23 2.31
CA GLY A 722 2.53 27.26 1.28
C GLY A 722 2.71 28.69 1.84
N VAL A 723 2.76 29.68 0.95
CA VAL A 723 3.06 31.11 1.27
C VAL A 723 2.08 31.78 2.25
N HIS A 724 0.91 31.20 2.50
CA HIS A 724 -0.11 31.72 3.41
C HIS A 724 -0.25 30.87 4.70
N HIS A 725 0.57 29.84 4.87
CA HIS A 725 0.50 28.93 6.00
C HIS A 725 1.72 29.13 6.90
N THR A 726 1.49 29.05 8.21
CA THR A 726 2.56 29.04 9.19
C THR A 726 2.56 27.70 9.91
N TYR A 727 3.73 27.27 10.37
CA TYR A 727 3.87 26.04 11.15
C TYR A 727 4.68 26.23 12.42
N GLY A 728 4.59 25.23 13.29
CA GLY A 728 5.56 24.94 14.36
C GLY A 728 5.90 23.45 14.35
N LEU A 729 7.09 23.10 14.84
CA LEU A 729 7.52 21.71 15.03
C LEU A 729 7.95 21.54 16.48
N TRP A 730 7.12 20.83 17.25
CA TRP A 730 7.38 20.51 18.64
C TRP A 730 7.61 19.02 18.78
N THR A 731 8.48 18.64 19.70
CA THR A 731 8.80 17.24 19.99
C THR A 731 8.49 16.94 21.45
N PHE A 732 8.07 15.72 21.73
CA PHE A 732 7.87 15.20 23.07
C PHE A 732 8.41 13.76 23.14
N PRO A 733 8.90 13.30 24.30
CA PRO A 733 9.14 14.06 25.53
C PRO A 733 10.29 15.10 25.39
N ASP A 734 10.28 16.14 26.23
CA ASP A 734 11.36 17.15 26.25
C ASP A 734 12.62 16.61 26.96
N PRO A 735 13.77 16.47 26.28
CA PRO A 735 14.99 15.99 26.91
C PRO A 735 15.52 16.91 28.02
N ALA A 736 15.16 18.20 28.03
CA ALA A 736 15.60 19.14 29.05
C ALA A 736 14.81 18.99 30.37
N HIS A 737 13.61 18.42 30.31
CA HIS A 737 12.70 18.31 31.46
C HIS A 737 12.11 16.88 31.56
N PRO A 738 12.95 15.85 31.78
CA PRO A 738 12.54 14.43 31.75
C PRO A 738 11.49 14.03 32.80
N ASP A 739 11.33 14.85 33.84
CA ASP A 739 10.41 14.62 34.95
C ASP A 739 9.08 15.36 34.81
N ALA A 740 8.89 16.16 33.75
CA ALA A 740 7.69 16.95 33.49
C ALA A 740 6.90 16.38 32.30
N PRO A 741 5.80 15.63 32.50
CA PRO A 741 5.03 15.01 31.42
C PRO A 741 4.42 16.01 30.42
N ASP A 742 4.16 17.24 30.87
CA ASP A 742 3.65 18.35 30.05
C ASP A 742 4.74 19.13 29.32
N ALA A 743 6.02 18.84 29.57
CA ALA A 743 7.11 19.52 28.90
C ALA A 743 7.23 19.06 27.43
N VAL A 744 7.16 20.05 26.54
CA VAL A 744 7.35 19.88 25.10
C VAL A 744 8.53 20.72 24.62
N ARG A 745 9.40 20.14 23.80
CA ARG A 745 10.51 20.87 23.18
C ARG A 745 9.99 21.58 21.93
N ARG A 746 10.08 22.91 21.92
CA ARG A 746 9.68 23.77 20.79
C ARG A 746 10.80 23.89 19.76
N ALA A 747 11.03 22.84 18.99
CA ALA A 747 12.17 22.78 18.08
C ALA A 747 12.11 23.82 16.95
N VAL A 748 10.91 24.11 16.44
CA VAL A 748 10.62 25.28 15.61
C VAL A 748 9.45 26.05 16.24
N PRO A 749 9.60 27.37 16.47
CA PRO A 749 8.53 28.16 17.05
C PRO A 749 7.31 28.19 16.13
N LEU A 750 6.12 28.22 16.73
CA LEU A 750 4.87 28.36 16.00
C LEU A 750 4.83 29.73 15.30
N GLY A 751 4.46 29.75 14.02
CA GLY A 751 4.43 30.98 13.21
C GLY A 751 5.50 31.03 12.12
N SER A 752 6.34 30.01 11.98
CA SER A 752 7.33 29.94 10.90
C SER A 752 6.66 29.76 9.54
N ALA A 753 7.09 30.50 8.52
CA ALA A 753 6.67 30.31 7.13
C ALA A 753 7.74 29.64 6.25
N ASP A 754 9.00 29.59 6.74
CA ASP A 754 10.10 28.92 6.04
C ASP A 754 10.18 27.45 6.48
N PRO A 755 10.05 26.46 5.57
CA PRO A 755 10.16 25.05 5.92
C PRO A 755 11.60 24.59 6.25
N ALA A 756 12.64 25.38 5.93
CA ALA A 756 14.03 24.97 6.09
C ALA A 756 14.45 24.63 7.53
N PRO A 757 14.10 25.42 8.57
CA PRO A 757 14.38 25.07 9.97
C PRO A 757 13.73 23.76 10.39
N GLY A 758 12.48 23.51 9.98
CA GLY A 758 11.78 22.26 10.26
C GLY A 758 12.48 21.06 9.61
N LYS A 759 12.89 21.18 8.34
CA LYS A 759 13.62 20.11 7.63
C LYS A 759 14.95 19.79 8.31
N ALA A 760 15.73 20.81 8.68
CA ALA A 760 17.00 20.63 9.39
C ALA A 760 16.83 19.93 10.75
N GLU A 761 15.74 20.23 11.47
CA GLU A 761 15.44 19.56 12.74
C GLU A 761 15.01 18.10 12.54
N LEU A 762 14.18 17.82 11.54
CA LEU A 762 13.80 16.45 11.20
C LEU A 762 15.02 15.59 10.83
N ASP A 763 15.98 16.16 10.08
CA ASP A 763 17.25 15.48 9.76
C ASP A 763 18.08 15.20 11.02
N ARG A 764 18.07 16.11 12.00
CA ARG A 764 18.74 15.91 13.29
C ARG A 764 18.10 14.77 14.08
N ILE A 765 16.77 14.71 14.10
CA ILE A 765 16.01 13.65 14.76
C ILE A 765 16.28 12.30 14.08
N ALA A 766 16.27 12.25 12.74
CA ALA A 766 16.56 11.05 11.96
C ALA A 766 17.93 10.43 12.25
N LYS A 767 18.91 11.23 12.71
CA LYS A 767 20.26 10.78 13.10
C LYS A 767 20.35 10.24 14.53
N GLY A 768 19.21 9.97 15.19
CA GLY A 768 19.16 9.28 16.48
C GLY A 768 18.99 10.18 17.70
N ALA A 769 18.42 11.38 17.54
CA ALA A 769 18.06 12.23 18.68
C ALA A 769 16.74 11.79 19.32
N LEU A 770 16.70 10.54 19.81
CA LEU A 770 15.59 9.98 20.57
C LEU A 770 15.79 10.18 22.07
N VAL A 771 14.68 10.23 22.81
CA VAL A 771 14.66 10.49 24.24
C VAL A 771 14.20 9.22 24.97
N GLY A 772 14.97 8.75 25.95
CA GLY A 772 14.70 7.51 26.71
C GLY A 772 13.58 7.63 27.75
N HIS A 773 12.45 8.23 27.39
CA HIS A 773 11.27 8.42 28.24
C HIS A 773 10.01 8.12 27.45
N GLY A 774 8.93 7.73 28.14
CA GLY A 774 7.62 7.57 27.52
C GLY A 774 7.03 8.90 27.04
N ALA A 775 6.27 8.83 25.95
CA ALA A 775 5.47 9.86 25.33
C ALA A 775 4.15 10.07 26.12
N ALA A 776 4.14 11.10 26.97
CA ALA A 776 2.93 11.58 27.65
C ALA A 776 2.03 12.38 26.69
N MET A 777 1.26 11.65 25.88
CA MET A 777 0.50 12.22 24.77
C MET A 777 -0.53 13.27 25.23
N GLU A 778 -1.34 12.93 26.25
CA GLU A 778 -2.47 13.77 26.65
C GLU A 778 -2.01 15.12 27.22
N GLU A 779 -0.93 15.12 27.98
CA GLU A 779 -0.28 16.31 28.54
C GLU A 779 0.34 17.19 27.44
N ALA A 780 1.18 16.60 26.58
CA ALA A 780 1.81 17.31 25.47
C ALA A 780 0.77 17.92 24.52
N LEU A 781 -0.30 17.17 24.23
CA LEU A 781 -1.38 17.62 23.38
C LEU A 781 -2.21 18.74 24.03
N THR A 782 -2.42 18.69 25.35
CA THR A 782 -3.07 19.76 26.11
C THR A 782 -2.31 21.09 25.96
N VAL A 783 -0.99 21.07 26.04
CA VAL A 783 -0.13 22.25 25.84
C VAL A 783 -0.20 22.77 24.40
N ALA A 784 -0.11 21.87 23.41
CA ALA A 784 -0.18 22.20 21.98
C ALA A 784 -1.52 22.83 21.58
N VAL A 785 -2.64 22.22 21.98
CA VAL A 785 -3.99 22.73 21.72
C VAL A 785 -4.22 24.06 22.44
N GLY A 786 -3.73 24.18 23.67
CA GLY A 786 -3.80 25.42 24.44
C GLY A 786 -3.11 26.59 23.74
N GLU A 787 -1.94 26.36 23.14
CA GLU A 787 -1.21 27.38 22.37
C GLU A 787 -1.98 27.82 21.13
N LEU A 788 -2.46 26.88 20.31
CA LEU A 788 -3.22 27.22 19.11
C LEU A 788 -4.54 27.95 19.43
N LYS A 789 -5.19 27.63 20.55
CA LYS A 789 -6.42 28.35 20.96
C LYS A 789 -6.16 29.81 21.35
N ARG A 790 -4.94 30.18 21.78
CA ARG A 790 -4.55 31.58 22.05
C ARG A 790 -4.25 32.38 20.78
N SER A 791 -3.98 31.71 19.67
CA SER A 791 -3.72 32.35 18.37
C SER A 791 -5.00 32.92 17.75
N ASP A 792 -4.91 34.12 17.19
CA ASP A 792 -6.01 34.81 16.49
C ASP A 792 -6.25 34.26 15.07
N VAL A 793 -5.39 33.34 14.59
CA VAL A 793 -5.60 32.67 13.30
C VAL A 793 -6.81 31.76 13.40
N ALA A 794 -7.80 31.97 12.52
CA ALA A 794 -9.04 31.22 12.49
C ALA A 794 -8.85 29.74 12.14
N ASN A 795 -7.97 29.48 11.17
CA ASN A 795 -7.68 28.17 10.60
C ASN A 795 -6.46 27.54 11.31
N LYS A 796 -6.68 26.51 12.12
CA LYS A 796 -5.61 25.93 12.92
C LYS A 796 -5.81 24.45 13.20
N ALA A 797 -4.73 23.69 13.27
CA ALA A 797 -4.77 22.27 13.60
C ALA A 797 -3.47 21.78 14.25
N VAL A 798 -3.57 20.70 15.03
CA VAL A 798 -2.41 19.93 15.51
C VAL A 798 -2.25 18.70 14.62
N VAL A 799 -1.02 18.42 14.20
CA VAL A 799 -0.62 17.16 13.58
C VAL A 799 0.14 16.36 14.64
N LEU A 800 -0.49 15.33 15.19
CA LEU A 800 0.11 14.44 16.18
C LEU A 800 0.70 13.22 15.46
N ILE A 801 2.00 12.98 15.59
CA ILE A 801 2.66 11.78 15.06
C ILE A 801 3.21 11.01 16.25
N ILE A 802 2.67 9.81 16.51
CA ILE A 802 2.93 9.04 17.72
C ILE A 802 2.90 7.53 17.42
N ASP A 803 3.64 6.71 18.16
CA ASP A 803 3.47 5.26 18.06
C ASP A 803 2.44 4.70 19.04
N GLN A 804 2.53 5.10 20.30
CA GLN A 804 1.57 4.78 21.35
C GLN A 804 1.66 5.83 22.47
N ASP A 805 0.63 5.90 23.31
CA ASP A 805 0.69 6.66 24.55
C ASP A 805 1.18 5.76 25.69
N ASP A 806 2.43 5.93 26.10
CA ASP A 806 3.07 5.22 27.21
C ASP A 806 3.36 6.14 28.43
N GLY A 807 2.69 7.30 28.50
CA GLY A 807 2.70 8.21 29.65
C GLY A 807 1.92 7.72 30.88
N ALA A 808 1.23 6.58 30.77
CA ALA A 808 0.36 6.02 31.81
C ALA A 808 0.96 5.95 33.24
N PRO A 809 2.26 5.66 33.46
CA PRO A 809 2.83 5.62 34.82
C PRO A 809 2.87 6.98 35.54
N ARG A 810 2.71 8.10 34.81
CA ARG A 810 2.87 9.48 35.34
C ARG A 810 1.66 10.39 35.03
N ARG A 811 0.57 9.81 34.52
CA ARG A 811 -0.63 10.55 34.10
C ARG A 811 -1.35 11.20 35.27
N ALA A 812 -1.63 12.50 35.16
CA ALA A 812 -2.49 13.16 36.14
C ALA A 812 -3.94 12.66 36.01
N ALA A 813 -4.61 12.45 37.15
CA ALA A 813 -5.90 11.75 37.22
C ALA A 813 -7.06 12.42 36.43
N ASP A 814 -6.90 13.68 36.01
CA ASP A 814 -7.91 14.48 35.32
C ASP A 814 -7.49 14.98 33.92
N VAL A 815 -6.28 14.64 33.45
CA VAL A 815 -5.73 15.16 32.19
C VAL A 815 -6.58 14.79 30.98
N GLU A 816 -7.03 13.54 30.85
CA GLU A 816 -7.92 13.11 29.77
C GLU A 816 -9.20 13.95 29.72
N ARG A 817 -9.82 14.17 30.88
CA ARG A 817 -11.07 14.96 31.01
C ARG A 817 -10.82 16.42 30.65
N SER A 818 -9.69 16.97 31.09
CA SER A 818 -9.28 18.35 30.80
C SER A 818 -8.97 18.55 29.31
N LEU A 819 -8.30 17.61 28.67
CA LEU A 819 -8.03 17.62 27.23
C LEU A 819 -9.34 17.55 26.43
N VAL A 820 -10.25 16.62 26.75
CA VAL A 820 -11.55 16.51 26.07
C VAL A 820 -12.39 17.78 26.25
N ALA A 821 -12.40 18.37 27.44
CA ALA A 821 -13.08 19.64 27.70
C ALA A 821 -12.46 20.79 26.90
N LEU A 822 -11.13 20.84 26.79
CA LEU A 822 -10.40 21.83 26.02
C LEU A 822 -10.71 21.71 24.52
N LEU A 823 -10.69 20.49 23.97
CA LEU A 823 -10.98 20.21 22.56
C LEU A 823 -12.39 20.67 22.16
N LYS A 824 -13.38 20.43 23.01
CA LYS A 824 -14.78 20.83 22.79
C LYS A 824 -15.02 22.35 22.86
N LYS A 825 -14.15 23.10 23.54
CA LYS A 825 -14.28 24.56 23.71
C LYS A 825 -13.92 25.31 22.42
N ALA A 826 -14.67 26.34 22.06
CA ALA A 826 -14.31 27.22 20.93
C ALA A 826 -13.04 28.06 21.23
N PRO A 827 -12.23 28.41 20.23
CA PRO A 827 -12.32 28.01 18.82
C PRO A 827 -11.90 26.54 18.61
N ALA A 828 -12.47 25.88 17.59
CA ALA A 828 -12.13 24.49 17.27
C ALA A 828 -10.67 24.35 16.82
N VAL A 829 -10.00 23.29 17.26
CA VAL A 829 -8.64 22.92 16.85
C VAL A 829 -8.65 21.43 16.56
N PRO A 830 -8.79 21.02 15.29
CA PRO A 830 -8.72 19.62 14.88
C PRO A 830 -7.36 19.00 15.20
N VAL A 831 -7.37 17.74 15.64
CA VAL A 831 -6.16 16.95 15.84
C VAL A 831 -6.08 15.86 14.76
N LEU A 832 -5.09 15.98 13.88
CA LEU A 832 -4.80 15.04 12.82
C LEU A 832 -3.72 14.07 13.33
N THR A 833 -4.10 12.84 13.62
CA THR A 833 -3.22 11.86 14.29
C THR A 833 -2.70 10.84 13.29
N LEU A 834 -1.39 10.67 13.20
CA LEU A 834 -0.73 9.54 12.54
C LEU A 834 -0.24 8.59 13.64
N VAL A 835 -0.82 7.38 13.67
CA VAL A 835 -0.46 6.35 14.65
C VAL A 835 0.48 5.35 14.00
N LEU A 836 1.64 5.14 14.60
CA LEU A 836 2.71 4.27 14.12
C LEU A 836 2.83 3.02 15.01
N GLY A 837 3.12 1.84 14.46
CA GLY A 837 3.32 0.64 15.29
C GLY A 837 2.04 -0.12 15.65
N ARG A 838 1.92 -0.62 16.89
CA ARG A 838 0.90 -1.64 17.26
C ARG A 838 -0.49 -1.06 17.49
N ALA A 839 -0.58 0.20 17.88
CA ALA A 839 -1.85 0.86 18.05
C ALA A 839 -2.42 1.23 16.68
N THR A 840 -3.74 1.12 16.52
CA THR A 840 -4.45 1.48 15.29
C THR A 840 -5.41 2.62 15.56
N CYS A 841 -5.95 3.22 14.49
CA CYS A 841 -6.99 4.24 14.60
C CYS A 841 -8.29 3.75 15.24
N ASP A 842 -8.48 2.43 15.34
CA ASP A 842 -9.64 1.82 16.01
C ASP A 842 -9.49 1.81 17.54
N ALA A 843 -8.29 2.13 18.06
CA ALA A 843 -8.10 2.23 19.49
C ALA A 843 -8.99 3.34 20.08
N PHE A 844 -9.67 3.04 21.19
CA PHE A 844 -10.64 3.93 21.83
C PHE A 844 -10.12 5.35 22.07
N VAL A 845 -8.84 5.47 22.46
CA VAL A 845 -8.18 6.75 22.72
C VAL A 845 -8.11 7.63 21.45
N PHE A 846 -7.67 7.07 20.32
CA PHE A 846 -7.52 7.84 19.07
C PHE A 846 -8.87 8.13 18.40
N LYS A 847 -9.84 7.20 18.50
CA LYS A 847 -11.22 7.44 18.07
C LYS A 847 -11.86 8.57 18.87
N GLY A 848 -11.77 8.51 20.20
CA GLY A 848 -12.27 9.55 21.09
C GLY A 848 -11.61 10.91 20.87
N LEU A 849 -10.31 10.93 20.56
CA LEU A 849 -9.57 12.15 20.23
C LEU A 849 -10.02 12.77 18.91
N ALA A 850 -10.19 11.96 17.86
CA ALA A 850 -10.70 12.41 16.57
C ALA A 850 -12.12 13.00 16.72
N ASP A 851 -13.00 12.32 17.46
CA ASP A 851 -14.37 12.77 17.70
C ASP A 851 -14.43 14.08 18.50
N ALA A 852 -13.67 14.17 19.60
CA ALA A 852 -13.66 15.35 20.48
C ALA A 852 -13.08 16.60 19.81
N SER A 853 -12.07 16.42 18.96
CA SER A 853 -11.38 17.52 18.25
C SER A 853 -12.03 17.89 16.90
N ARG A 854 -12.96 17.06 16.39
CA ARG A 854 -13.37 17.06 14.97
C ARG A 854 -12.18 16.84 14.02
N GLY A 855 -11.22 16.06 14.49
CA GLY A 855 -10.01 15.67 13.78
C GLY A 855 -10.16 14.37 13.00
N ARG A 856 -9.03 13.74 12.69
CA ARG A 856 -8.94 12.47 11.95
C ARG A 856 -7.76 11.65 12.46
N CYS A 857 -7.89 10.33 12.37
CA CYS A 857 -6.77 9.42 12.57
C CYS A 857 -6.39 8.78 11.23
N VAL A 858 -5.10 8.75 10.94
CA VAL A 858 -4.49 8.16 9.74
C VAL A 858 -3.70 6.93 10.19
N PRO A 859 -4.03 5.72 9.69
CA PRO A 859 -3.27 4.52 10.02
C PRO A 859 -1.89 4.56 9.36
N ALA A 860 -0.90 3.92 9.98
CA ALA A 860 0.40 3.73 9.36
C ALA A 860 0.27 2.97 8.04
N GLY A 861 1.02 3.40 7.03
CA GLY A 861 1.08 2.75 5.74
C GLY A 861 1.80 3.62 4.70
N PRO A 862 2.09 3.08 3.50
CA PRO A 862 2.80 3.81 2.45
C PRO A 862 2.11 5.12 2.02
N ALA A 863 0.77 5.15 2.08
CA ALA A 863 -0.03 6.33 1.73
C ALA A 863 -0.13 7.36 2.88
N ALA A 864 0.22 6.99 4.12
CA ALA A 864 -0.02 7.81 5.30
C ALA A 864 0.58 9.23 5.24
N PRO A 865 1.81 9.44 4.72
CA PRO A 865 2.36 10.78 4.54
C PRO A 865 1.48 11.66 3.63
N ASP A 866 0.99 11.13 2.52
CA ASP A 866 0.19 11.88 1.55
C ASP A 866 -1.26 12.09 2.03
N LEU A 867 -1.82 11.12 2.75
CA LEU A 867 -3.10 11.28 3.46
C LEU A 867 -3.03 12.42 4.47
N LEU A 868 -1.98 12.42 5.30
CA LEU A 868 -1.76 13.46 6.29
C LEU A 868 -1.50 14.83 5.64
N ALA A 869 -0.75 14.86 4.53
CA ALA A 869 -0.51 16.08 3.74
C ALA A 869 -1.81 16.70 3.24
N GLY A 870 -2.72 15.87 2.70
CA GLY A 870 -4.04 16.32 2.27
C GLY A 870 -4.83 16.92 3.45
N LEU A 871 -4.94 16.18 4.55
CA LEU A 871 -5.63 16.69 5.74
C LEU A 871 -5.05 18.03 6.23
N VAL A 872 -3.73 18.21 6.20
CA VAL A 872 -3.05 19.46 6.57
C VAL A 872 -3.36 20.60 5.61
N ALA A 873 -3.29 20.35 4.31
CA ALA A 873 -3.60 21.37 3.31
C ALA A 873 -5.03 21.93 3.51
N SER A 874 -5.91 21.14 4.14
CA SER A 874 -7.27 21.58 4.47
C SER A 874 -7.46 22.46 5.66
N VAL A 875 -6.43 22.62 6.47
CA VAL A 875 -6.55 23.46 7.66
C VAL A 875 -6.80 24.91 7.25
N GLY A 876 -6.15 25.40 6.18
CA GLY A 876 -6.34 26.76 5.63
C GLY A 876 -7.67 27.03 4.96
N SER A 877 -8.57 26.06 5.02
CA SER A 877 -9.78 26.01 4.21
C SER A 877 -11.06 26.12 5.07
N VAL A 878 -10.97 25.84 6.38
CA VAL A 878 -12.12 25.76 7.30
C VAL A 878 -12.39 27.07 8.03
N GLY A 879 -13.18 27.96 7.42
CA GLY A 879 -13.64 29.17 8.12
C GLY A 879 -15.04 29.63 7.75
N GLY A 880 -16.04 29.35 8.61
CA GLY A 880 -17.24 30.18 8.75
C GLY A 880 -18.58 29.46 9.04
N ALA A 881 -19.17 29.80 10.21
CA ALA A 881 -20.58 29.71 10.63
C ALA A 881 -21.20 28.33 10.99
N ALA A 882 -21.04 27.93 12.25
CA ALA A 882 -22.16 27.34 12.98
C ALA A 882 -23.10 28.49 13.35
N GLY A 883 -24.34 28.45 12.88
CA GLY A 883 -25.35 29.46 13.18
C GLY A 883 -25.50 29.65 14.68
N THR A 884 -25.39 30.89 15.13
CA THR A 884 -25.81 31.34 16.46
C THR A 884 -27.32 31.10 16.55
N PRO A 885 -27.85 30.35 17.54
CA PRO A 885 -29.27 30.38 17.79
C PRO A 885 -29.62 31.81 18.24
N ALA A 886 -30.55 32.45 17.54
CA ALA A 886 -31.08 33.73 17.95
C ALA A 886 -31.64 33.60 19.38
N ALA A 887 -31.13 34.45 20.28
CA ALA A 887 -31.69 34.60 21.60
C ALA A 887 -33.13 35.13 21.48
N GLU A 888 -34.09 34.36 21.98
CA GLU A 888 -35.43 34.85 22.30
C GLU A 888 -35.32 35.96 23.35
N GLY A 889 -35.37 37.21 22.90
CA GLY A 889 -35.65 38.35 23.75
C GLY A 889 -37.15 38.45 23.95
N GLY A 890 -37.62 38.20 25.17
CA GLY A 890 -39.01 38.40 25.54
C GLY A 890 -39.41 39.88 25.52
N ARG A 891 -40.38 40.22 24.66
CA ARG A 891 -41.69 40.83 24.98
C ARG A 891 -42.41 41.21 23.70
#